data_AF-A0A1Q8Q9S2-F1
#
_entry.id   AF-A0A1Q8Q9S2-F1
#
_cell.length_a   1.000
_cell.length_b   1.000
_cell.length_c   1.000
_cell.angle_alpha   90.00
_cell.angle_beta   90.00
_cell.angle_gamma   90.00
#
_symmetry.space_group_name_H-M   'P 1'
#
loop_
_entity.id
_entity.type
_entity.pdbx_description
1 polymer ?
#
loop_
_entity_poly.entity_id
_entity_poly.type
_entity_poly.pdbx_seq_one_letter_code
_entity_poly.pdbx_strand_id
1 'polypeptide(L)'
;MKSGILSFNKGLFMQHSRSILWISVFFLLSQIILLPLGMMIALRDEWNIQYLIESNPRNFLFAISYALQYLSYIVFPVLAGIILTSYMTKKGSSDFVHSLPFKRETLLTHVYAAGAVSLIVPILINAVILLMMRPFVKPITYTMGQLAEWAGVSIFIVIFMFVITVMIGLFIGSAILQGIMAYGILVLPAGLVVITLSNARYFISGLAVDSYTAKMMEDGSFLIRAAAFNMRPFTGVEWAVYLVLIAVIIAVSYYVYKVRPAEAGDETIVFPFFRWAFIFILTYAGMLLGGVYFGQFLGGSMAWLIAGYVIGAFVSYTVLQMIVQKSLRLVWPWKGFSFYVLGLFILLIPGTFAAKAYENAIPETDEIEKVYIGDSAEPFEHYFYLEEEQEKLKKADAGFMRGENSIEQVRDVHEQLIDLGNGITMYDHYPVSITYVLKDGSRVQRQYAVQKDELVKATGELRKNVEFIRASNVLFAITNPADITYLTGYDGNGGTQLGNTADKEDIEAIRSALEKEILSSEAELFNHRYGTSAGSLEFAFGKQHGITVSVNVNFDDAAVLKEIRERIPGGERFASADNVAKAFIVTANTEEQKTELEDFVWTESEEGPDWRDLPLPFEEIKDKEEIKQLLDPDGIADDSDRFLVLEWQNSGGWASISVIPLKE
;
A
#
# COMPACT_ATOMS: atom_id res chain seq x y z
N MET A 1 3.37 -33.54 -58.27
CA MET A 1 4.13 -32.33 -57.87
C MET A 1 3.53 -31.80 -56.59
N LYS A 2 4.22 -31.98 -55.45
CA LYS A 2 3.80 -31.45 -54.14
C LYS A 2 4.26 -29.99 -54.05
N SER A 3 3.37 -29.04 -54.32
CA SER A 3 3.64 -27.63 -54.04
C SER A 3 3.68 -27.46 -52.52
N GLY A 4 4.85 -27.13 -52.00
CA GLY A 4 5.04 -26.83 -50.58
C GLY A 4 4.21 -25.60 -50.23
N ILE A 5 3.09 -25.81 -49.52
CA ILE A 5 2.37 -24.75 -48.84
C ILE A 5 3.40 -24.13 -47.87
N LEU A 6 3.92 -22.95 -48.21
CA LEU A 6 4.69 -22.14 -47.27
C LEU A 6 3.87 -22.05 -45.97
N SER A 7 4.49 -22.35 -44.83
CA SER A 7 3.88 -22.26 -43.51
C SER A 7 3.32 -20.87 -43.19
N PHE A 8 3.79 -19.84 -43.92
CA PHE A 8 3.33 -18.46 -43.81
C PHE A 8 2.65 -18.00 -45.11
N ASN A 9 1.38 -17.63 -45.01
CA ASN A 9 0.56 -17.13 -46.10
C ASN A 9 0.40 -15.61 -46.03
N LYS A 10 0.93 -14.92 -47.04
CA LYS A 10 0.88 -13.45 -47.14
C LYS A 10 -0.54 -12.88 -47.10
N GLY A 11 -1.51 -13.57 -47.70
CA GLY A 11 -2.91 -13.13 -47.74
C GLY A 11 -3.56 -13.13 -46.36
N LEU A 12 -3.41 -14.23 -45.61
CA LEU A 12 -3.89 -14.34 -44.23
C LEU A 12 -3.25 -13.30 -43.31
N PHE A 13 -1.94 -13.14 -43.40
CA PHE A 13 -1.22 -12.12 -42.61
C PHE A 13 -1.75 -10.72 -42.93
N MET A 14 -1.85 -10.36 -44.21
CA MET A 14 -2.33 -9.04 -44.63
C MET A 14 -3.78 -8.79 -44.21
N GLN A 15 -4.63 -9.80 -44.24
CA GLN A 15 -6.01 -9.70 -43.76
C GLN A 15 -6.07 -9.35 -42.27
N HIS A 16 -5.33 -10.09 -41.43
CA HIS A 16 -5.26 -9.82 -40.00
C HIS A 16 -4.64 -8.45 -39.72
N SER A 17 -3.50 -8.12 -40.32
CA SER A 17 -2.84 -6.83 -40.14
C SER A 17 -3.73 -5.65 -40.55
N ARG A 18 -4.50 -5.78 -41.64
CA ARG A 18 -5.45 -4.72 -42.06
C ARG A 18 -6.58 -4.52 -41.05
N SER A 19 -7.07 -5.58 -40.40
CA SER A 19 -8.16 -5.46 -39.42
C SER A 19 -7.77 -4.67 -38.16
N ILE A 20 -6.48 -4.63 -37.82
CA ILE A 20 -5.94 -3.93 -36.64
C ILE A 20 -5.01 -2.76 -36.99
N LEU A 21 -4.94 -2.37 -38.26
CA LEU A 21 -4.03 -1.30 -38.70
C LEU A 21 -4.34 0.03 -38.00
N TRP A 22 -5.61 0.35 -37.79
CA TRP A 22 -6.02 1.55 -37.06
C TRP A 22 -5.52 1.52 -35.61
N ILE A 23 -5.55 0.36 -34.92
CA ILE A 23 -5.02 0.19 -33.56
C ILE A 23 -3.52 0.52 -33.54
N SER A 24 -2.77 0.00 -34.51
CA SER A 24 -1.34 0.27 -34.66
C SER A 24 -1.04 1.76 -34.84
N VAL A 25 -1.84 2.46 -35.66
CA VAL A 25 -1.71 3.91 -35.88
C VAL A 25 -2.02 4.71 -34.62
N PHE A 26 -3.13 4.42 -33.93
CA PHE A 26 -3.46 5.12 -32.67
C PHE A 26 -2.45 4.80 -31.57
N PHE A 27 -1.92 3.58 -31.53
CA PHE A 27 -0.87 3.22 -30.60
C PHE A 27 0.40 4.04 -30.87
N LEU A 28 0.85 4.12 -32.12
CA LEU A 28 1.98 4.99 -32.51
C LEU A 28 1.75 6.45 -32.11
N LEU A 29 0.57 7.00 -32.41
CA LEU A 29 0.23 8.38 -32.05
C LEU A 29 0.29 8.60 -30.54
N SER A 30 -0.23 7.65 -29.75
CA SER A 30 -0.16 7.72 -28.28
C SER A 30 1.31 7.76 -27.81
N GLN A 31 2.19 6.94 -28.40
CA GLN A 31 3.61 6.94 -28.04
C GLN A 31 4.30 8.26 -28.35
N ILE A 32 4.01 8.85 -29.52
CA ILE A 32 4.59 10.13 -29.93
C ILE A 32 4.13 11.27 -29.00
N ILE A 33 2.85 11.28 -28.63
CA ILE A 33 2.28 12.29 -27.72
C ILE A 33 2.87 12.16 -26.32
N LEU A 34 2.91 10.94 -25.79
CA LEU A 34 3.28 10.71 -24.39
C LEU A 34 4.77 10.91 -24.13
N LEU A 35 5.62 10.58 -25.10
CA LEU A 35 7.06 10.56 -24.89
C LEU A 35 7.81 11.64 -25.70
N PRO A 36 7.98 11.61 -27.04
CA PRO A 36 8.58 12.72 -27.78
C PRO A 36 8.01 14.10 -27.44
N LEU A 37 6.69 14.27 -27.51
CA LEU A 37 6.05 15.55 -27.21
C LEU A 37 6.08 15.85 -25.71
N GLY A 38 5.83 14.85 -24.85
CA GLY A 38 5.96 14.98 -23.40
C GLY A 38 7.34 15.48 -22.96
N MET A 39 8.40 14.97 -23.60
CA MET A 39 9.78 15.43 -23.40
C MET A 39 9.95 16.89 -23.84
N MET A 40 9.43 17.29 -25.00
CA MET A 40 9.51 18.68 -25.45
C MET A 40 8.81 19.65 -24.49
N ILE A 41 7.69 19.22 -23.89
CA ILE A 41 6.97 20.01 -22.89
C ILE A 41 7.80 20.12 -21.60
N ALA A 42 8.33 19.00 -21.10
CA ALA A 42 9.17 18.98 -19.90
C ALA A 42 10.44 19.84 -20.03
N LEU A 43 11.06 19.84 -21.22
CA LEU A 43 12.25 20.64 -21.51
C LEU A 43 11.97 22.14 -21.64
N ARG A 44 10.70 22.56 -21.78
CA ARG A 44 10.32 23.97 -21.85
C ARG A 44 10.29 24.64 -20.49
N ASP A 45 10.14 23.86 -19.42
CA ASP A 45 9.97 24.34 -18.06
C ASP A 45 11.28 24.15 -17.28
N GLU A 46 11.96 25.27 -16.97
CA GLU A 46 13.26 25.27 -16.29
C GLU A 46 13.20 24.64 -14.90
N TRP A 47 12.09 24.78 -14.19
CA TRP A 47 11.92 24.18 -12.86
C TRP A 47 11.75 22.67 -12.97
N ASN A 48 10.98 22.22 -13.96
CA ASN A 48 10.71 20.81 -14.19
C ASN A 48 11.97 20.06 -14.65
N ILE A 49 12.76 20.64 -15.56
CA ILE A 49 14.02 20.02 -15.99
C ILE A 49 15.05 19.99 -14.87
N GLN A 50 15.12 21.04 -14.04
CA GLN A 50 16.03 21.06 -12.89
C GLN A 50 15.66 19.96 -11.89
N TYR A 51 14.38 19.85 -11.53
CA TYR A 51 13.87 18.78 -10.66
C TYR A 51 14.15 17.37 -11.24
N LEU A 52 13.92 17.16 -12.54
CA LEU A 52 14.19 15.88 -13.21
C LEU A 52 15.68 15.52 -13.28
N ILE A 53 16.57 16.52 -13.33
CA ILE A 53 18.02 16.30 -13.32
C ILE A 53 18.49 16.02 -11.88
N GLU A 54 18.00 16.79 -10.91
CA GLU A 54 18.34 16.64 -9.48
C GLU A 54 17.85 15.31 -8.91
N SER A 55 16.65 14.87 -9.30
CA SER A 55 16.11 13.54 -8.93
C SER A 55 16.87 12.37 -9.56
N ASN A 56 17.78 12.63 -10.52
CA ASN A 56 18.67 11.64 -11.15
C ASN A 56 18.00 10.28 -11.46
N PRO A 57 16.91 10.26 -12.26
CA PRO A 57 16.14 9.04 -12.48
C PRO A 57 16.98 7.99 -13.21
N ARG A 58 16.83 6.71 -12.79
CA ARG A 58 17.53 5.56 -13.42
C ARG A 58 17.41 5.58 -14.94
N ASN A 59 16.21 5.86 -15.45
CA ASN A 59 15.94 6.00 -16.87
C ASN A 59 15.01 7.19 -17.12
N PHE A 60 15.58 8.22 -17.74
CA PHE A 60 14.89 9.48 -18.04
C PHE A 60 13.61 9.27 -18.88
N LEU A 61 13.57 8.28 -19.78
CA LEU A 61 12.40 8.02 -20.62
C LEU A 61 11.20 7.48 -19.81
N PHE A 62 11.46 6.81 -18.69
CA PHE A 62 10.41 6.40 -17.75
C PHE A 62 10.08 7.47 -16.71
N ALA A 63 10.89 8.53 -16.56
CA ALA A 63 10.51 9.66 -15.71
C ALA A 63 9.38 10.49 -16.37
N ILE A 64 9.29 10.46 -17.70
CA ILE A 64 8.31 11.25 -18.46
C ILE A 64 7.02 10.46 -18.65
N SER A 65 5.96 10.81 -17.90
CA SER A 65 4.60 10.29 -18.14
C SER A 65 4.47 8.76 -18.16
N TYR A 66 5.30 8.01 -17.41
CA TYR A 66 5.30 6.54 -17.47
C TYR A 66 3.95 5.92 -17.15
N ALA A 67 3.20 6.45 -16.18
CA ALA A 67 1.85 5.97 -15.87
C ALA A 67 0.92 5.99 -17.10
N LEU A 68 0.99 7.06 -17.92
CA LEU A 68 0.21 7.19 -19.15
C LEU A 68 0.75 6.30 -20.27
N GLN A 69 2.07 6.17 -20.38
CA GLN A 69 2.69 5.21 -21.31
C GLN A 69 2.24 3.78 -20.99
N TYR A 70 2.31 3.40 -19.71
CA TYR A 70 1.88 2.11 -19.22
C TYR A 70 0.41 1.82 -19.52
N LEU A 71 -0.48 2.79 -19.34
CA LEU A 71 -1.89 2.66 -19.73
C LEU A 71 -2.04 2.30 -21.22
N SER A 72 -1.26 2.94 -22.11
CA SER A 72 -1.26 2.58 -23.52
C SER A 72 -0.74 1.16 -23.78
N TYR A 73 0.27 0.72 -23.01
CA TYR A 73 0.87 -0.61 -23.11
C TYR A 73 -0.04 -1.74 -22.67
N ILE A 74 -1.06 -1.45 -21.87
CA ILE A 74 -2.03 -2.45 -21.44
C ILE A 74 -3.32 -2.39 -22.27
N VAL A 75 -3.73 -1.22 -22.77
CA VAL A 75 -4.99 -1.05 -23.53
C VAL A 75 -4.89 -1.52 -24.98
N PHE A 76 -3.92 -1.01 -25.75
CA PHE A 76 -3.80 -1.32 -27.18
C PHE A 76 -3.58 -2.80 -27.52
N PRO A 77 -2.71 -3.56 -26.83
CA PRO A 77 -2.57 -4.99 -27.09
C PRO A 77 -3.82 -5.80 -26.76
N VAL A 78 -4.59 -5.39 -25.74
CA VAL A 78 -5.86 -6.05 -25.41
C VAL A 78 -6.89 -5.82 -26.52
N LEU A 79 -7.01 -4.59 -27.02
CA LEU A 79 -7.88 -4.31 -28.17
C LEU A 79 -7.46 -5.11 -29.42
N ALA A 80 -6.16 -5.17 -29.71
CA ALA A 80 -5.62 -5.95 -30.83
C ALA A 80 -5.93 -7.46 -30.68
N GLY A 81 -5.72 -8.01 -29.48
CA GLY A 81 -6.04 -9.40 -29.16
C GLY A 81 -7.51 -9.72 -29.38
N ILE A 82 -8.43 -8.93 -28.79
CA ILE A 82 -9.89 -9.10 -28.93
C ILE A 82 -10.32 -9.10 -30.39
N ILE A 83 -9.83 -8.13 -31.18
CA ILE A 83 -10.22 -8.01 -32.59
C ILE A 83 -9.68 -9.17 -33.42
N LEU A 84 -8.42 -9.54 -33.22
CA LEU A 84 -7.81 -10.66 -33.94
C LEU A 84 -8.41 -12.01 -33.57
N THR A 85 -8.97 -12.18 -32.36
CA THR A 85 -9.65 -13.41 -31.96
C THR A 85 -11.15 -13.43 -32.29
N SER A 86 -11.74 -12.29 -32.65
CA SER A 86 -13.18 -12.15 -32.88
C SER A 86 -13.75 -13.03 -34.00
N TYR A 87 -12.92 -13.46 -34.97
CA TYR A 87 -13.40 -14.38 -36.01
C TYR A 87 -13.80 -15.76 -35.44
N MET A 88 -13.24 -16.16 -34.28
CA MET A 88 -13.57 -17.43 -33.63
C MET A 88 -14.89 -17.38 -32.86
N THR A 89 -15.43 -16.19 -32.62
CA THR A 89 -16.62 -15.96 -31.78
C THR A 89 -17.84 -15.52 -32.59
N LYS A 90 -17.67 -15.28 -33.89
CA LYS A 90 -18.76 -14.99 -34.81
C LYS A 90 -18.97 -16.19 -35.73
N LYS A 91 -20.11 -16.86 -35.63
CA LYS A 91 -20.41 -18.10 -36.37
C LYS A 91 -20.06 -18.01 -37.87
N GLY A 92 -20.56 -16.99 -38.57
CA GLY A 92 -20.29 -16.82 -40.01
C GLY A 92 -18.81 -16.59 -40.34
N SER A 93 -18.06 -15.88 -39.50
CA SER A 93 -16.61 -15.68 -39.69
C SER A 93 -15.82 -16.95 -39.36
N SER A 94 -16.25 -17.69 -38.33
CA SER A 94 -15.66 -18.97 -37.92
C SER A 94 -15.82 -20.02 -39.02
N ASP A 95 -17.03 -20.18 -39.55
CA ASP A 95 -17.34 -21.13 -40.63
C ASP A 95 -16.53 -20.82 -41.89
N PHE A 96 -16.43 -19.54 -42.26
CA PHE A 96 -15.61 -19.11 -43.40
C PHE A 96 -14.13 -19.44 -43.18
N VAL A 97 -13.54 -19.03 -42.06
CA VAL A 97 -12.10 -19.23 -41.79
C VAL A 97 -11.76 -20.71 -41.66
N HIS A 98 -12.63 -21.52 -41.06
CA HIS A 98 -12.43 -22.97 -40.92
C HIS A 98 -12.75 -23.78 -42.19
N SER A 99 -13.39 -23.17 -43.20
CA SER A 99 -13.53 -23.77 -44.54
C SER A 99 -12.27 -23.65 -45.39
N LEU A 100 -11.34 -22.76 -45.02
CA LEU A 100 -10.08 -22.58 -45.73
C LEU A 100 -9.17 -23.81 -45.55
N PRO A 101 -8.32 -24.15 -46.54
CA PRO A 101 -7.42 -25.31 -46.47
C PRO A 101 -6.19 -25.06 -45.57
N PHE A 102 -6.38 -24.47 -44.39
CA PHE A 102 -5.34 -24.18 -43.41
C PHE A 102 -5.58 -24.91 -42.10
N LYS A 103 -4.50 -25.33 -41.45
CA LYS A 103 -4.56 -25.90 -40.10
C LYS A 103 -4.85 -24.79 -39.08
N ARG A 104 -5.51 -25.15 -37.98
CA ARG A 104 -5.74 -24.25 -36.84
C ARG A 104 -4.44 -23.67 -36.29
N GLU A 105 -3.40 -24.49 -36.15
CA GLU A 105 -2.07 -24.03 -35.75
C GLU A 105 -1.57 -22.89 -36.65
N THR A 106 -1.70 -23.05 -37.97
CA THR A 106 -1.32 -22.02 -38.95
C THR A 106 -2.13 -20.74 -38.77
N LEU A 107 -3.45 -20.82 -38.58
CA LEU A 107 -4.30 -19.64 -38.35
C LEU A 107 -3.87 -18.87 -37.10
N LEU A 108 -3.61 -19.57 -36.00
CA LEU A 108 -3.16 -18.95 -34.75
C LEU A 108 -1.77 -18.32 -34.90
N THR A 109 -0.85 -18.93 -35.64
CA THR A 109 0.45 -18.31 -35.94
C THR A 109 0.30 -16.98 -36.68
N HIS A 110 -0.66 -16.86 -37.62
CA HIS A 110 -0.90 -15.60 -38.32
C HIS A 110 -1.52 -14.54 -37.42
N VAL A 111 -2.39 -14.93 -36.47
CA VAL A 111 -2.89 -14.04 -35.41
C VAL A 111 -1.73 -13.48 -34.58
N TYR A 112 -0.85 -14.35 -34.07
CA TYR A 112 0.30 -13.91 -33.29
C TYR A 112 1.25 -13.03 -34.09
N ALA A 113 1.57 -13.41 -35.33
CA ALA A 113 2.47 -12.65 -36.20
C ALA A 113 1.90 -11.27 -36.53
N ALA A 114 0.62 -11.19 -36.91
CA ALA A 114 -0.03 -9.93 -37.26
C ALA A 114 -0.08 -8.98 -36.05
N GLY A 115 -0.51 -9.47 -34.89
CA GLY A 115 -0.56 -8.67 -33.67
C GLY A 115 0.82 -8.22 -33.20
N ALA A 116 1.80 -9.13 -33.15
CA ALA A 116 3.16 -8.80 -32.75
C ALA A 116 3.78 -7.72 -33.64
N VAL A 117 3.67 -7.85 -34.97
CA VAL A 117 4.19 -6.82 -35.90
C VAL A 117 3.46 -5.49 -35.73
N SER A 118 2.13 -5.51 -35.66
CA SER A 118 1.32 -4.29 -35.51
C SER A 118 1.58 -3.54 -34.19
N LEU A 119 2.07 -4.22 -33.16
CA LEU A 119 2.35 -3.63 -31.86
C LEU A 119 3.84 -3.26 -31.68
N ILE A 120 4.77 -4.07 -32.19
CA ILE A 120 6.22 -3.80 -32.09
C ILE A 120 6.62 -2.62 -32.99
N VAL A 121 6.11 -2.56 -34.22
CA VAL A 121 6.52 -1.54 -35.19
C VAL A 121 6.29 -0.11 -34.68
N PRO A 122 5.14 0.25 -34.10
CA PRO A 122 4.94 1.56 -33.45
C PRO A 122 6.01 1.94 -32.43
N ILE A 123 6.43 1.00 -31.57
CA ILE A 123 7.43 1.25 -30.54
C ILE A 123 8.80 1.50 -31.19
N LEU A 124 9.15 0.69 -32.20
CA LEU A 124 10.42 0.87 -32.93
C LEU A 124 10.45 2.19 -33.71
N ILE A 125 9.35 2.59 -34.34
CA ILE A 125 9.24 3.91 -35.00
C ILE A 125 9.44 5.02 -33.97
N ASN A 126 8.80 4.91 -32.80
CA ASN A 126 8.98 5.90 -31.74
C ASN A 126 10.42 5.94 -31.21
N ALA A 127 11.08 4.79 -31.07
CA ALA A 127 12.49 4.71 -30.71
C ALA A 127 13.39 5.44 -31.74
N VAL A 128 13.09 5.30 -33.03
CA VAL A 128 13.79 6.01 -34.11
C VAL A 128 13.55 7.52 -34.02
N ILE A 129 12.31 7.96 -33.74
CA ILE A 129 11.99 9.38 -33.54
C ILE A 129 12.80 9.96 -32.39
N LEU A 130 12.85 9.29 -31.24
CA LEU A 130 13.67 9.72 -30.10
C LEU A 130 15.15 9.80 -30.49
N LEU A 131 15.68 8.76 -31.14
CA LEU A 131 17.07 8.75 -31.61
C LEU A 131 17.38 9.95 -32.52
N MET A 132 16.45 10.31 -33.41
CA MET A 132 16.56 11.51 -34.26
C MET A 132 16.45 12.82 -33.47
N MET A 133 15.65 12.87 -32.40
CA MET A 133 15.51 14.05 -31.54
C MET A 133 16.72 14.28 -30.63
N ARG A 134 17.41 13.21 -30.20
CA ARG A 134 18.52 13.25 -29.25
C ARG A 134 19.58 14.35 -29.51
N PRO A 135 20.12 14.56 -30.74
CA PRO A 135 21.10 15.62 -30.99
C PRO A 135 20.55 17.05 -30.83
N PHE A 136 19.23 17.23 -30.83
CA PHE A 136 18.57 18.54 -30.73
C PHE A 136 18.13 18.88 -29.30
N VAL A 137 18.18 17.91 -28.38
CA VAL A 137 17.81 18.09 -26.97
C VAL A 137 19.05 18.44 -26.16
N LYS A 138 19.04 19.63 -25.53
CA LYS A 138 20.12 20.10 -24.64
C LYS A 138 19.55 20.47 -23.26
N PRO A 139 20.13 20.00 -22.14
CA PRO A 139 21.19 18.98 -22.06
C PRO A 139 20.74 17.62 -22.62
N ILE A 140 21.68 16.74 -23.01
CA ILE A 140 21.31 15.39 -23.46
C ILE A 140 20.76 14.64 -22.26
N THR A 141 19.47 14.31 -22.29
CA THR A 141 18.77 13.76 -21.12
C THR A 141 18.79 12.24 -21.02
N TYR A 142 19.06 11.51 -22.10
CA TYR A 142 19.08 10.04 -22.09
C TYR A 142 20.20 9.40 -22.94
N THR A 143 20.55 8.18 -22.54
CA THR A 143 21.59 7.35 -23.18
C THR A 143 20.99 6.35 -24.18
N MET A 144 21.84 5.74 -25.02
CA MET A 144 21.42 4.65 -25.91
C MET A 144 20.98 3.40 -25.14
N GLY A 145 21.59 3.14 -23.98
CA GLY A 145 21.19 2.05 -23.09
C GLY A 145 19.77 2.26 -22.54
N GLN A 146 19.47 3.47 -22.06
CA GLN A 146 18.13 3.84 -21.59
C GLN A 146 17.07 3.76 -22.68
N LEU A 147 17.41 4.14 -23.92
CA LEU A 147 16.52 3.98 -25.07
C LEU A 147 16.23 2.51 -25.40
N ALA A 148 17.26 1.66 -25.37
CA ALA A 148 17.11 0.23 -25.62
C ALA A 148 16.31 -0.47 -24.51
N GLU A 149 16.55 -0.09 -23.25
CA GLU A 149 15.79 -0.56 -22.09
C GLU A 149 14.31 -0.18 -22.22
N TRP A 150 14.02 1.10 -22.52
CA TRP A 150 12.66 1.58 -22.76
C TRP A 150 11.95 0.77 -23.85
N ALA A 151 12.57 0.66 -25.03
CA ALA A 151 11.97 -0.07 -26.14
C ALA A 151 11.75 -1.56 -25.80
N GLY A 152 12.72 -2.19 -25.14
CA GLY A 152 12.65 -3.60 -24.74
C GLY A 152 11.52 -3.89 -23.75
N VAL A 153 11.41 -3.07 -22.70
CA VAL A 153 10.36 -3.20 -21.67
C VAL A 153 8.99 -2.92 -22.25
N SER A 154 8.83 -1.86 -23.04
CA SER A 154 7.56 -1.53 -23.68
C SER A 154 7.10 -2.64 -24.64
N ILE A 155 8.02 -3.19 -25.46
CA ILE A 155 7.72 -4.34 -26.32
C ILE A 155 7.30 -5.55 -25.48
N PHE A 156 8.03 -5.84 -24.41
CA PHE A 156 7.74 -6.98 -23.55
C PHE A 156 6.34 -6.88 -22.92
N ILE A 157 5.98 -5.75 -22.28
CA ILE A 157 4.66 -5.57 -21.66
C ILE A 157 3.55 -5.73 -22.71
N VAL A 158 3.72 -5.09 -23.86
CA VAL A 158 2.72 -5.11 -24.93
C VAL A 158 2.52 -6.51 -25.51
N ILE A 159 3.61 -7.26 -25.73
CA ILE A 159 3.53 -8.65 -26.22
C ILE A 159 2.96 -9.57 -25.15
N PHE A 160 3.34 -9.41 -23.87
CA PHE A 160 2.81 -10.18 -22.75
C PHE A 160 1.28 -10.04 -22.66
N MET A 161 0.79 -8.79 -22.64
CA MET A 161 -0.65 -8.48 -22.61
C MET A 161 -1.38 -9.00 -23.85
N PHE A 162 -0.78 -8.86 -25.04
CA PHE A 162 -1.37 -9.38 -26.28
C PHE A 162 -1.50 -10.90 -26.24
N VAL A 163 -0.46 -11.61 -25.82
CA VAL A 163 -0.42 -13.08 -25.74
C VAL A 163 -1.47 -13.60 -24.77
N ILE A 164 -1.60 -12.98 -23.59
CA ILE A 164 -2.67 -13.31 -22.62
C ILE A 164 -4.04 -13.08 -23.24
N THR A 165 -4.25 -11.94 -23.89
CA THR A 165 -5.55 -11.61 -24.46
C THR A 165 -5.96 -12.61 -25.54
N VAL A 166 -5.01 -13.03 -26.40
CA VAL A 166 -5.25 -14.08 -27.40
C VAL A 166 -5.62 -15.39 -26.73
N MET A 167 -4.89 -15.80 -25.68
CA MET A 167 -5.22 -17.02 -24.91
C MET A 167 -6.64 -16.95 -24.35
N ILE A 168 -7.00 -15.86 -23.69
CA ILE A 168 -8.35 -15.68 -23.11
C ILE A 168 -9.43 -15.72 -24.20
N GLY A 169 -9.17 -15.17 -25.39
CA GLY A 169 -10.09 -15.26 -26.54
C GLY A 169 -10.31 -16.68 -27.08
N LEU A 170 -9.50 -17.65 -26.67
CA LEU A 170 -9.74 -19.07 -26.96
C LEU A 170 -10.78 -19.70 -26.02
N PHE A 171 -10.90 -19.18 -24.80
CA PHE A 171 -11.84 -19.65 -23.79
C PHE A 171 -13.15 -18.85 -23.79
N ILE A 172 -13.11 -17.57 -24.18
CA ILE A 172 -14.20 -16.61 -24.00
C ILE A 172 -14.72 -16.11 -25.34
N GLY A 173 -16.04 -16.22 -25.54
CA GLY A 173 -16.71 -15.80 -26.78
C GLY A 173 -17.09 -14.31 -26.81
N SER A 174 -17.35 -13.71 -25.64
CA SER A 174 -17.73 -12.29 -25.54
C SER A 174 -16.52 -11.37 -25.52
N ALA A 175 -16.48 -10.38 -26.40
CA ALA A 175 -15.40 -9.39 -26.46
C ALA A 175 -15.24 -8.60 -25.15
N ILE A 176 -16.35 -8.23 -24.51
CA ILE A 176 -16.34 -7.50 -23.23
C ILE A 176 -15.74 -8.38 -22.13
N LEU A 177 -16.20 -9.63 -22.02
CA LEU A 177 -15.70 -10.55 -21.01
C LEU A 177 -14.24 -10.95 -21.27
N GLN A 178 -13.83 -11.06 -22.54
CA GLN A 178 -12.43 -11.29 -22.91
C GLN A 178 -11.53 -10.14 -22.42
N GLY A 179 -11.97 -8.89 -22.60
CA GLY A 179 -11.25 -7.71 -22.10
C GLY A 179 -11.14 -7.70 -20.58
N ILE A 180 -12.25 -7.92 -19.87
CA ILE A 180 -12.25 -7.99 -18.39
C ILE A 180 -11.30 -9.09 -17.90
N MET A 181 -11.35 -10.28 -18.51
CA MET A 181 -10.55 -11.43 -18.09
C MET A 181 -9.07 -11.33 -18.47
N ALA A 182 -8.72 -10.55 -19.50
CA ALA A 182 -7.31 -10.28 -19.84
C ALA A 182 -6.57 -9.58 -18.68
N TYR A 183 -7.26 -8.70 -17.95
CA TYR A 183 -6.74 -8.10 -16.73
C TYR A 183 -7.05 -8.95 -15.50
N GLY A 184 -8.26 -9.49 -15.43
CA GLY A 184 -8.75 -10.28 -14.31
C GLY A 184 -7.84 -11.45 -13.96
N ILE A 185 -7.36 -12.21 -14.94
CA ILE A 185 -6.47 -13.36 -14.67
C ILE A 185 -5.12 -12.97 -14.05
N LEU A 186 -4.67 -11.72 -14.26
CA LEU A 186 -3.41 -11.21 -13.74
C LEU A 186 -3.54 -10.63 -12.32
N VAL A 187 -4.73 -10.11 -11.97
CA VAL A 187 -4.99 -9.48 -10.66
C VAL A 187 -5.65 -10.46 -9.69
N LEU A 188 -6.55 -11.30 -10.19
CA LEU A 188 -7.42 -12.14 -9.38
C LEU A 188 -6.67 -13.08 -8.43
N PRO A 189 -5.55 -13.74 -8.80
CA PRO A 189 -4.83 -14.59 -7.85
C PRO A 189 -4.33 -13.82 -6.62
N ALA A 190 -3.66 -12.69 -6.82
CA ALA A 190 -3.18 -11.84 -5.72
C ALA A 190 -4.36 -11.23 -4.94
N GLY A 191 -5.37 -10.72 -5.65
CA GLY A 191 -6.57 -10.14 -5.03
C GLY A 191 -7.34 -11.15 -4.18
N LEU A 192 -7.43 -12.42 -4.61
CA LEU A 192 -8.03 -13.50 -3.84
C LEU A 192 -7.24 -13.81 -2.58
N VAL A 193 -5.90 -13.91 -2.67
CA VAL A 193 -5.06 -14.13 -1.49
C VAL A 193 -5.23 -12.99 -0.49
N VAL A 194 -5.15 -11.74 -0.97
CA VAL A 194 -5.32 -10.55 -0.13
C VAL A 194 -6.67 -10.55 0.55
N ILE A 195 -7.76 -10.67 -0.20
CA ILE A 195 -9.10 -10.61 0.40
C ILE A 195 -9.39 -11.81 1.31
N THR A 196 -8.85 -12.99 1.01
CA THR A 196 -8.94 -14.15 1.90
C THR A 196 -8.22 -13.88 3.22
N LEU A 197 -6.98 -13.37 3.18
CA LEU A 197 -6.22 -13.03 4.40
C LEU A 197 -6.90 -11.91 5.20
N SER A 198 -7.41 -10.87 4.54
CA SER A 198 -8.16 -9.79 5.19
C SER A 198 -9.39 -10.31 5.93
N ASN A 199 -10.14 -11.25 5.35
CA ASN A 199 -11.27 -11.86 6.02
C ASN A 199 -10.85 -12.86 7.11
N ALA A 200 -9.72 -13.55 6.93
CA ALA A 200 -9.20 -14.50 7.92
C ALA A 200 -8.82 -13.80 9.24
N ARG A 201 -8.44 -12.51 9.22
CA ARG A 201 -8.15 -11.72 10.43
C ARG A 201 -9.30 -11.74 11.45
N TYR A 202 -10.55 -11.81 10.99
CA TYR A 202 -11.74 -11.86 11.85
C TYR A 202 -11.94 -13.21 12.56
N PHE A 203 -11.26 -14.26 12.10
CA PHE A 203 -11.43 -15.63 12.61
C PHE A 203 -10.16 -16.21 13.20
N ILE A 204 -9.00 -15.60 12.93
CA ILE A 204 -7.69 -16.06 13.37
C ILE A 204 -7.02 -14.95 14.15
N SER A 205 -6.91 -15.12 15.46
CA SER A 205 -6.22 -14.18 16.35
C SER A 205 -4.72 -14.13 16.04
N GLY A 206 -4.10 -12.95 16.11
CA GLY A 206 -2.67 -12.81 15.85
C GLY A 206 -2.23 -13.00 14.38
N LEU A 207 -3.14 -13.10 13.41
CA LEU A 207 -2.76 -13.24 11.99
C LEU A 207 -2.10 -11.96 11.45
N ALA A 208 -0.83 -12.04 11.07
CA ALA A 208 -0.03 -10.93 10.54
C ALA A 208 -0.39 -10.58 9.08
N VAL A 209 -1.64 -10.18 8.87
CA VAL A 209 -2.21 -9.96 7.53
C VAL A 209 -1.43 -8.90 6.75
N ASP A 210 -1.05 -7.79 7.38
CA ASP A 210 -0.48 -6.65 6.65
C ASP A 210 0.89 -6.98 6.04
N SER A 211 1.73 -7.73 6.74
CA SER A 211 3.01 -8.21 6.22
C SER A 211 2.86 -9.06 4.94
N TYR A 212 1.83 -9.91 4.90
CA TYR A 212 1.60 -10.81 3.76
C TYR A 212 0.87 -10.11 2.62
N THR A 213 -0.10 -9.24 2.92
CA THR A 213 -0.90 -8.55 1.90
C THR A 213 -0.12 -7.45 1.20
N ALA A 214 0.70 -6.68 1.91
CA ALA A 214 1.55 -5.64 1.32
C ALA A 214 2.45 -6.21 0.22
N LYS A 215 3.18 -7.30 0.56
CA LYS A 215 4.02 -8.01 -0.41
C LYS A 215 3.23 -8.56 -1.60
N MET A 216 2.03 -9.11 -1.35
CA MET A 216 1.18 -9.61 -2.44
C MET A 216 0.59 -8.51 -3.31
N MET A 217 0.30 -7.34 -2.76
CA MET A 217 -0.15 -6.19 -3.56
C MET A 217 0.97 -5.68 -4.46
N GLU A 218 2.19 -5.56 -3.93
CA GLU A 218 3.33 -5.06 -4.70
C GLU A 218 3.84 -6.04 -5.77
N ASP A 219 4.05 -7.31 -5.39
CA ASP A 219 4.72 -8.31 -6.23
C ASP A 219 3.76 -9.35 -6.83
N GLY A 220 2.59 -9.53 -6.24
CA GLY A 220 1.71 -10.66 -6.55
C GLY A 220 0.99 -10.55 -7.90
N SER A 221 0.95 -9.36 -8.50
CA SER A 221 0.34 -9.17 -9.83
C SER A 221 1.31 -8.53 -10.82
N PHE A 222 1.37 -9.09 -12.03
CA PHE A 222 2.16 -8.51 -13.12
C PHE A 222 1.76 -7.06 -13.41
N LEU A 223 0.45 -6.74 -13.32
CA LEU A 223 -0.04 -5.40 -13.66
C LEU A 223 0.45 -4.33 -12.68
N ILE A 224 0.47 -4.62 -11.37
CA ILE A 224 1.00 -3.68 -10.38
C ILE A 224 2.52 -3.63 -10.48
N ARG A 225 3.16 -4.81 -10.57
CA ARG A 225 4.61 -4.93 -10.63
C ARG A 225 5.23 -4.22 -11.85
N ALA A 226 4.57 -4.28 -13.01
CA ALA A 226 4.98 -3.57 -14.22
C ALA A 226 4.68 -2.06 -14.17
N ALA A 227 3.63 -1.64 -13.45
CA ALA A 227 3.32 -0.22 -13.24
C ALA A 227 4.39 0.49 -12.40
N ALA A 228 5.10 -0.25 -11.53
CA ALA A 228 6.19 0.27 -10.69
C ALA A 228 7.59 0.14 -11.32
N PHE A 229 7.71 -0.28 -12.59
CA PHE A 229 9.02 -0.60 -13.21
C PHE A 229 10.01 0.60 -13.25
N ASN A 230 9.49 1.81 -13.40
CA ASN A 230 10.29 3.05 -13.43
C ASN A 230 11.01 3.29 -12.10
N MET A 231 10.40 2.87 -10.98
CA MET A 231 10.98 2.94 -9.64
C MET A 231 11.80 1.69 -9.36
N ARG A 232 11.21 0.49 -9.50
CA ARG A 232 11.85 -0.80 -9.20
C ARG A 232 11.98 -1.65 -10.47
N PRO A 233 13.19 -1.81 -11.07
CA PRO A 233 13.37 -2.64 -12.26
C PRO A 233 13.05 -4.10 -11.96
N PHE A 234 12.73 -4.88 -13.00
CA PHE A 234 12.65 -6.33 -12.85
C PHE A 234 14.03 -6.93 -12.62
N THR A 235 14.11 -7.82 -11.63
CA THR A 235 15.25 -8.69 -11.37
C THR A 235 15.42 -9.70 -12.50
N GLY A 236 16.61 -10.29 -12.62
CA GLY A 236 16.87 -11.33 -13.63
C GLY A 236 15.97 -12.56 -13.49
N VAL A 237 15.56 -12.88 -12.26
CA VAL A 237 14.62 -13.99 -11.98
C VAL A 237 13.22 -13.65 -12.48
N GLU A 238 12.72 -12.44 -12.21
CA GLU A 238 11.41 -11.98 -12.71
C GLU A 238 11.35 -12.02 -14.25
N TRP A 239 12.40 -11.54 -14.92
CA TRP A 239 12.53 -11.65 -16.37
C TRP A 239 12.42 -13.10 -16.85
N ALA A 240 13.16 -14.02 -16.22
CA ALA A 240 13.13 -15.44 -16.58
C ALA A 240 11.73 -16.04 -16.39
N VAL A 241 11.08 -15.77 -15.25
CA VAL A 241 9.73 -16.25 -14.94
C VAL A 241 8.71 -15.76 -15.96
N TYR A 242 8.69 -14.46 -16.26
CA TYR A 242 7.70 -13.93 -17.21
C TYR A 242 7.94 -14.39 -18.64
N LEU A 243 9.20 -14.53 -19.08
CA LEU A 243 9.51 -15.07 -20.41
C LEU A 243 9.08 -16.54 -20.54
N VAL A 244 9.32 -17.35 -19.51
CA VAL A 244 8.81 -18.73 -19.45
C VAL A 244 7.28 -18.73 -19.47
N LEU A 245 6.64 -17.83 -18.73
CA LEU A 245 5.19 -17.72 -18.69
C LEU A 245 4.61 -17.38 -20.08
N ILE A 246 5.22 -16.46 -20.84
CA ILE A 246 4.83 -16.19 -22.24
C ILE A 246 4.90 -17.47 -23.07
N ALA A 247 6.01 -18.20 -23.00
CA ALA A 247 6.21 -19.41 -23.79
C ALA A 247 5.18 -20.49 -23.44
N VAL A 248 4.89 -20.68 -22.15
CA VAL A 248 3.86 -21.60 -21.65
C VAL A 248 2.48 -21.17 -22.13
N ILE A 249 2.11 -19.89 -22.02
CA ILE A 249 0.81 -19.38 -22.47
C ILE A 249 0.62 -19.59 -23.97
N ILE A 250 1.66 -19.34 -24.78
CA ILE A 250 1.61 -19.60 -26.22
C ILE A 250 1.42 -21.09 -26.48
N ALA A 251 2.19 -21.98 -25.83
CA ALA A 251 2.07 -23.42 -25.99
C ALA A 251 0.66 -23.94 -25.62
N VAL A 252 0.13 -23.49 -24.47
CA VAL A 252 -1.25 -23.77 -24.04
C VAL A 252 -2.25 -23.25 -25.05
N SER A 253 -2.06 -22.05 -25.61
CA SER A 253 -2.95 -21.47 -26.62
C SER A 253 -3.02 -22.33 -27.88
N TYR A 254 -1.88 -22.86 -28.36
CA TYR A 254 -1.88 -23.80 -29.50
C TYR A 254 -2.63 -25.09 -29.18
N TYR A 255 -2.41 -25.67 -27.98
CA TYR A 255 -3.12 -26.87 -27.56
C TYR A 255 -4.64 -26.64 -27.45
N VAL A 256 -5.05 -25.58 -26.77
CA VAL A 256 -6.46 -25.23 -26.55
C VAL A 256 -7.15 -24.95 -27.88
N TYR A 257 -6.51 -24.21 -28.80
CA TYR A 257 -7.11 -23.93 -30.11
C TYR A 257 -7.30 -25.18 -30.96
N LYS A 258 -6.40 -26.17 -30.82
CA LYS A 258 -6.52 -27.47 -31.48
C LYS A 258 -7.75 -28.25 -30.99
N VAL A 259 -8.00 -28.26 -29.68
CA VAL A 259 -9.09 -29.03 -29.05
C VAL A 259 -10.43 -28.25 -29.02
N ARG A 260 -10.42 -26.94 -29.28
CA ARG A 260 -11.61 -26.08 -29.28
C ARG A 260 -12.74 -26.66 -30.17
N PRO A 261 -13.94 -26.95 -29.63
CA PRO A 261 -15.07 -27.36 -30.45
C PRO A 261 -15.43 -26.27 -31.47
N ALA A 262 -15.63 -26.65 -32.73
CA ALA A 262 -16.03 -25.68 -33.77
C ALA A 262 -17.45 -25.12 -33.52
N GLU A 263 -18.29 -25.89 -32.85
CA GLU A 263 -19.69 -25.57 -32.54
C GLU A 263 -19.84 -24.53 -31.43
N ALA A 264 -18.79 -24.31 -30.62
CA ALA A 264 -18.81 -23.40 -29.48
C ALA A 264 -18.69 -21.90 -29.86
N GLY A 265 -18.98 -21.55 -31.12
CA GLY A 265 -18.81 -20.19 -31.64
C GLY A 265 -19.69 -19.13 -30.97
N ASP A 266 -20.84 -19.52 -30.39
CA ASP A 266 -21.80 -18.59 -29.76
C ASP A 266 -21.86 -18.69 -28.22
N GLU A 267 -21.02 -19.53 -27.61
CA GLU A 267 -21.00 -19.66 -26.15
C GLU A 267 -20.19 -18.53 -25.49
N THR A 268 -20.66 -18.01 -24.35
CA THR A 268 -19.90 -17.00 -23.57
C THR A 268 -18.58 -17.57 -23.07
N ILE A 269 -18.61 -18.81 -22.58
CA ILE A 269 -17.45 -19.58 -22.11
C ILE A 269 -17.48 -20.93 -22.80
N VAL A 270 -16.44 -21.21 -23.59
CA VAL A 270 -16.32 -22.35 -24.51
C VAL A 270 -16.17 -23.69 -23.78
N PHE A 271 -15.48 -23.72 -22.64
CA PHE A 271 -15.18 -24.97 -21.93
C PHE A 271 -16.04 -25.11 -20.66
N PRO A 272 -16.77 -26.23 -20.48
CA PRO A 272 -17.63 -26.44 -19.31
C PRO A 272 -16.88 -26.36 -17.97
N PHE A 273 -15.66 -26.91 -17.88
CA PHE A 273 -14.85 -26.82 -16.66
C PHE A 273 -14.53 -25.36 -16.29
N PHE A 274 -14.13 -24.55 -17.28
CA PHE A 274 -13.81 -23.13 -17.05
C PHE A 274 -15.04 -22.33 -16.60
N ARG A 275 -16.23 -22.71 -17.06
CA ARG A 275 -17.50 -22.13 -16.60
C ARG A 275 -17.73 -22.37 -15.11
N TRP A 276 -17.50 -23.59 -14.63
CA TRP A 276 -17.59 -23.91 -13.19
C TRP A 276 -16.55 -23.16 -12.36
N ALA A 277 -15.29 -23.15 -12.82
CA ALA A 277 -14.21 -22.42 -12.13
C ALA A 277 -14.51 -20.92 -12.05
N PHE A 278 -14.93 -20.30 -13.17
CA PHE A 278 -15.30 -18.88 -13.22
C PHE A 278 -16.40 -18.54 -12.22
N ILE A 279 -17.46 -19.36 -12.15
CA ILE A 279 -18.56 -19.13 -11.20
C ILE A 279 -18.05 -19.28 -9.77
N PHE A 280 -17.39 -20.39 -9.43
CA PHE A 280 -17.03 -20.69 -8.03
C PHE A 280 -15.99 -19.70 -7.48
N ILE A 281 -14.97 -19.37 -8.27
CA ILE A 281 -13.90 -18.45 -7.85
C ILE A 281 -14.47 -17.04 -7.64
N LEU A 282 -15.29 -16.55 -8.57
CA LEU A 282 -15.88 -15.21 -8.44
C LEU A 282 -17.03 -15.15 -7.43
N THR A 283 -17.75 -16.26 -7.18
CA THR A 283 -18.67 -16.37 -6.05
C THR A 283 -17.92 -16.30 -4.73
N TYR A 284 -16.76 -16.94 -4.63
CA TYR A 284 -15.91 -16.84 -3.45
C TYR A 284 -15.39 -15.41 -3.24
N ALA A 285 -14.89 -14.75 -4.29
CA ALA A 285 -14.50 -13.35 -4.22
C ALA A 285 -15.67 -12.44 -3.77
N GLY A 286 -16.85 -12.62 -4.35
CA GLY A 286 -18.04 -11.84 -4.01
C GLY A 286 -18.59 -12.11 -2.62
N MET A 287 -18.50 -13.36 -2.15
CA MET A 287 -18.77 -13.75 -0.76
C MET A 287 -17.88 -12.95 0.18
N LEU A 288 -16.56 -12.99 -0.04
CA LEU A 288 -15.59 -12.30 0.81
C LEU A 288 -15.73 -10.77 0.78
N LEU A 289 -16.01 -10.19 -0.39
CA LEU A 289 -16.32 -8.75 -0.51
C LEU A 289 -17.58 -8.38 0.28
N GLY A 290 -18.62 -9.22 0.21
CA GLY A 290 -19.84 -9.04 1.00
C GLY A 290 -19.57 -9.09 2.49
N GLY A 291 -18.71 -10.00 2.94
CA GLY A 291 -18.27 -10.07 4.33
C GLY A 291 -17.63 -8.78 4.81
N VAL A 292 -16.55 -8.33 4.15
CA VAL A 292 -15.85 -7.09 4.50
C VAL A 292 -16.81 -5.90 4.52
N TYR A 293 -17.65 -5.74 3.49
CA TYR A 293 -18.57 -4.62 3.40
C TYR A 293 -19.57 -4.58 4.56
N PHE A 294 -20.25 -5.69 4.86
CA PHE A 294 -21.23 -5.70 5.95
C PHE A 294 -20.56 -5.68 7.33
N GLY A 295 -19.40 -6.33 7.49
CA GLY A 295 -18.63 -6.34 8.73
C GLY A 295 -18.12 -4.96 9.11
N GLN A 296 -17.62 -4.18 8.14
CA GLN A 296 -17.06 -2.85 8.41
C GLN A 296 -18.14 -1.75 8.48
N PHE A 297 -19.11 -1.74 7.56
CA PHE A 297 -19.99 -0.58 7.39
C PHE A 297 -21.36 -0.68 8.11
N LEU A 298 -21.78 -1.85 8.59
CA LEU A 298 -23.11 -2.05 9.20
C LEU A 298 -23.05 -2.36 10.71
N GLY A 299 -22.00 -1.93 11.39
CA GLY A 299 -21.92 -1.93 12.86
C GLY A 299 -21.06 -3.03 13.48
N GLY A 300 -20.05 -3.53 12.76
CA GLY A 300 -18.95 -4.28 13.39
C GLY A 300 -19.30 -5.61 14.03
N SER A 301 -20.51 -6.15 13.83
CA SER A 301 -20.92 -7.38 14.51
C SER A 301 -20.63 -8.62 13.68
N MET A 302 -20.29 -9.71 14.37
CA MET A 302 -20.09 -11.02 13.74
C MET A 302 -21.32 -11.49 12.96
N ALA A 303 -22.53 -11.11 13.40
CA ALA A 303 -23.77 -11.44 12.71
C ALA A 303 -23.89 -10.75 11.34
N TRP A 304 -23.52 -9.46 11.26
CA TRP A 304 -23.50 -8.71 10.00
C TRP A 304 -22.43 -9.22 9.05
N LEU A 305 -21.25 -9.56 9.57
CA LEU A 305 -20.18 -10.20 8.79
C LEU A 305 -20.67 -11.50 8.14
N ILE A 306 -21.30 -12.40 8.91
CA ILE A 306 -21.86 -13.66 8.40
C ILE A 306 -23.00 -13.41 7.39
N ALA A 307 -23.90 -12.48 7.68
CA ALA A 307 -24.95 -12.08 6.74
C ALA A 307 -24.37 -11.57 5.42
N GLY A 308 -23.31 -10.77 5.48
CA GLY A 308 -22.56 -10.28 4.33
C GLY A 308 -21.98 -11.40 3.47
N TYR A 309 -21.37 -12.42 4.07
CA TYR A 309 -20.89 -13.58 3.33
C TYR A 309 -22.04 -14.32 2.62
N VAL A 310 -23.15 -14.57 3.31
CA VAL A 310 -24.30 -15.30 2.74
C VAL A 310 -24.92 -14.52 1.58
N ILE A 311 -25.17 -13.21 1.78
CA ILE A 311 -25.75 -12.33 0.76
C ILE A 311 -24.78 -12.19 -0.41
N GLY A 312 -23.49 -11.95 -0.16
CA GLY A 312 -22.46 -11.83 -1.17
C GLY A 312 -22.34 -13.09 -2.03
N ALA A 313 -22.28 -14.26 -1.40
CA ALA A 313 -22.26 -15.54 -2.12
C ALA A 313 -23.51 -15.74 -2.98
N PHE A 314 -24.70 -15.47 -2.42
CA PHE A 314 -25.97 -15.62 -3.13
C PHE A 314 -26.05 -14.68 -4.34
N VAL A 315 -25.81 -13.38 -4.15
CA VAL A 315 -25.87 -12.35 -5.20
C VAL A 315 -24.84 -12.65 -6.29
N SER A 316 -23.58 -12.89 -5.92
CA SER A 316 -22.53 -13.17 -6.90
C SER A 316 -22.80 -14.45 -7.68
N TYR A 317 -23.22 -15.53 -7.03
CA TYR A 317 -23.61 -16.76 -7.73
C TYR A 317 -24.76 -16.52 -8.71
N THR A 318 -25.77 -15.73 -8.32
CA THR A 318 -26.89 -15.34 -9.21
C THR A 318 -26.38 -14.65 -10.47
N VAL A 319 -25.61 -13.58 -10.27
CA VAL A 319 -25.16 -12.69 -11.34
C VAL A 319 -24.24 -13.45 -12.30
N LEU A 320 -23.33 -14.27 -11.76
CA LEU A 320 -22.44 -15.10 -12.57
C LEU A 320 -23.21 -16.14 -13.38
N GLN A 321 -24.25 -16.76 -12.81
CA GLN A 321 -25.14 -17.66 -13.56
C GLN A 321 -25.90 -16.92 -14.67
N MET A 322 -26.39 -15.70 -14.42
CA MET A 322 -27.03 -14.87 -15.45
C MET A 322 -26.07 -14.51 -16.59
N ILE A 323 -24.82 -14.14 -16.29
CA ILE A 323 -23.78 -13.83 -17.28
C ILE A 323 -23.48 -15.08 -18.14
N VAL A 324 -23.30 -16.22 -17.50
CA VAL A 324 -22.98 -17.49 -18.18
C VAL A 324 -24.13 -17.97 -19.06
N GLN A 325 -25.37 -17.84 -18.59
CA GLN A 325 -26.57 -18.27 -19.33
C GLN A 325 -27.12 -17.23 -20.31
N LYS A 326 -26.55 -16.01 -20.34
CA LYS A 326 -27.02 -14.86 -21.14
C LYS A 326 -28.52 -14.55 -20.93
N SER A 327 -29.06 -14.80 -19.74
CA SER A 327 -30.50 -14.64 -19.45
C SER A 327 -30.73 -14.05 -18.07
N LEU A 328 -31.64 -13.07 -17.99
CA LEU A 328 -32.15 -12.53 -16.72
C LEU A 328 -33.21 -13.43 -16.09
N ARG A 329 -33.88 -14.29 -16.89
CA ARG A 329 -34.83 -15.29 -16.39
C ARG A 329 -34.04 -16.54 -16.02
N LEU A 330 -33.61 -16.61 -14.76
CA LEU A 330 -32.77 -17.69 -14.24
C LEU A 330 -33.63 -18.74 -13.53
N VAL A 331 -33.55 -20.00 -13.97
CA VAL A 331 -33.93 -21.14 -13.13
C VAL A 331 -32.75 -21.43 -12.21
N TRP A 332 -32.91 -21.15 -10.93
CA TRP A 332 -31.79 -21.17 -9.99
C TRP A 332 -31.12 -22.56 -9.92
N PRO A 333 -29.81 -22.68 -10.21
CA PRO A 333 -29.12 -23.96 -10.22
C PRO A 333 -28.72 -24.36 -8.79
N TRP A 334 -29.71 -24.77 -7.99
CA TRP A 334 -29.56 -25.13 -6.56
C TRP A 334 -28.50 -26.21 -6.33
N LYS A 335 -28.45 -27.24 -7.19
CA LYS A 335 -27.44 -28.31 -7.06
C LYS A 335 -26.00 -27.79 -7.14
N GLY A 336 -25.75 -26.84 -8.04
CA GLY A 336 -24.43 -26.22 -8.17
C GLY A 336 -24.06 -25.37 -6.96
N PHE A 337 -25.04 -24.65 -6.40
CA PHE A 337 -24.84 -23.86 -5.19
C PHE A 337 -24.59 -24.74 -3.96
N SER A 338 -25.34 -25.83 -3.80
CA SER A 338 -25.09 -26.82 -2.74
C SER A 338 -23.69 -27.43 -2.83
N PHE A 339 -23.20 -27.69 -4.05
CA PHE A 339 -21.85 -28.21 -4.25
C PHE A 339 -20.77 -27.17 -3.90
N TYR A 340 -21.01 -25.88 -4.23
CA TYR A 340 -20.16 -24.77 -3.80
C TYR A 340 -20.09 -24.67 -2.28
N VAL A 341 -21.23 -24.69 -1.59
CA VAL A 341 -21.30 -24.65 -0.12
C VAL A 341 -20.58 -25.84 0.52
N LEU A 342 -20.77 -27.04 -0.02
CA LEU A 342 -20.04 -28.23 0.44
C LEU A 342 -18.52 -28.06 0.27
N GLY A 343 -18.08 -27.54 -0.88
CA GLY A 343 -16.68 -27.23 -1.13
C GLY A 343 -16.10 -26.23 -0.14
N LEU A 344 -16.86 -25.19 0.24
CA LEU A 344 -16.46 -24.25 1.27
C LEU A 344 -16.25 -24.94 2.63
N PHE A 345 -17.18 -25.79 3.08
CA PHE A 345 -17.03 -26.49 4.35
C PHE A 345 -15.80 -27.40 4.37
N ILE A 346 -15.53 -28.09 3.26
CA ILE A 346 -14.33 -28.94 3.12
C ILE A 346 -13.05 -28.11 3.26
N LEU A 347 -13.03 -26.86 2.80
CA LEU A 347 -11.88 -25.97 2.92
C LEU A 347 -11.77 -25.33 4.31
N LEU A 348 -12.89 -24.89 4.89
CA LEU A 348 -12.90 -24.13 6.14
C LEU A 348 -12.67 -25.00 7.38
N ILE A 349 -13.23 -26.22 7.44
CA ILE A 349 -13.16 -27.07 8.64
C ILE A 349 -11.71 -27.44 9.00
N PRO A 350 -10.85 -27.94 8.08
CA PRO A 350 -9.44 -28.17 8.40
C PRO A 350 -8.71 -26.88 8.77
N GLY A 351 -9.11 -25.76 8.15
CA GLY A 351 -8.55 -24.44 8.40
C GLY A 351 -8.70 -23.99 9.86
N THR A 352 -9.79 -24.33 10.54
CA THR A 352 -9.99 -23.93 11.95
C THR A 352 -9.02 -24.64 12.91
N PHE A 353 -8.65 -25.89 12.63
CA PHE A 353 -7.64 -26.60 13.42
C PHE A 353 -6.25 -26.00 13.20
N ALA A 354 -5.90 -25.66 11.95
CA ALA A 354 -4.66 -24.99 11.63
C ALA A 354 -4.59 -23.59 12.24
N ALA A 355 -5.70 -22.85 12.22
CA ALA A 355 -5.82 -21.52 12.84
C ALA A 355 -5.53 -21.58 14.34
N LYS A 356 -6.14 -22.51 15.07
CA LYS A 356 -5.88 -22.67 16.52
C LYS A 356 -4.43 -23.03 16.83
N ALA A 357 -3.81 -23.88 16.01
CA ALA A 357 -2.39 -24.19 16.18
C ALA A 357 -1.50 -22.97 15.92
N TYR A 358 -1.88 -22.11 14.98
CA TYR A 358 -1.19 -20.86 14.69
C TYR A 358 -1.36 -19.81 15.81
N GLU A 359 -2.58 -19.64 16.32
CA GLU A 359 -2.92 -18.69 17.40
C GLU A 359 -2.10 -18.94 18.67
N ASN A 360 -1.93 -20.21 19.05
CA ASN A 360 -1.24 -20.59 20.29
C ASN A 360 0.28 -20.78 20.13
N ALA A 361 0.83 -20.54 18.93
CA ALA A 361 2.25 -20.73 18.69
C ALA A 361 3.06 -19.51 19.14
N ILE A 362 3.50 -19.52 20.40
CA ILE A 362 4.49 -18.61 20.96
C ILE A 362 5.85 -19.32 20.99
N PRO A 363 6.92 -18.75 20.39
CA PRO A 363 8.26 -19.35 20.48
C PRO A 363 8.78 -19.40 21.92
N GLU A 364 9.62 -20.39 22.21
CA GLU A 364 10.30 -20.50 23.51
C GLU A 364 11.42 -19.46 23.63
N THR A 365 11.68 -18.97 24.86
CA THR A 365 12.67 -17.91 25.12
C THR A 365 14.07 -18.28 24.62
N ASP A 366 14.43 -19.57 24.68
CA ASP A 366 15.75 -20.06 24.26
C ASP A 366 15.89 -20.20 22.75
N GLU A 367 14.81 -20.18 21.97
CA GLU A 367 14.83 -20.22 20.51
C GLU A 367 14.94 -18.82 19.89
N ILE A 368 14.56 -17.78 20.64
CA ILE A 368 14.51 -16.39 20.19
C ILE A 368 15.93 -15.79 20.18
N GLU A 369 16.33 -15.19 19.06
CA GLU A 369 17.55 -14.39 18.95
C GLU A 369 17.26 -12.92 19.27
N LYS A 370 16.15 -12.39 18.74
CA LYS A 370 15.70 -11.02 18.95
C LYS A 370 14.20 -10.88 18.71
N VAL A 371 13.57 -9.91 19.36
CA VAL A 371 12.13 -9.66 19.29
C VAL A 371 11.83 -8.18 19.05
N TYR A 372 10.78 -7.90 18.29
CA TYR A 372 10.23 -6.57 18.08
C TYR A 372 8.74 -6.58 18.43
N ILE A 373 8.27 -5.50 19.04
CA ILE A 373 6.85 -5.21 19.26
C ILE A 373 6.60 -3.73 18.95
N GLY A 374 5.56 -3.44 18.17
CA GLY A 374 5.21 -2.07 17.78
C GLY A 374 3.86 -1.99 17.07
N ASP A 375 3.58 -0.87 16.42
CA ASP A 375 2.32 -0.60 15.70
C ASP A 375 2.35 -1.07 14.23
N SER A 376 3.53 -1.14 13.62
CA SER A 376 3.77 -1.63 12.26
C SER A 376 4.41 -3.03 12.23
N ALA A 377 4.37 -3.69 11.06
CA ALA A 377 4.93 -5.04 10.87
C ALA A 377 6.46 -5.08 11.01
N GLU A 378 7.14 -4.04 10.52
CA GLU A 378 8.58 -3.84 10.69
C GLU A 378 8.85 -2.59 11.52
N PRO A 379 9.94 -2.56 12.31
CA PRO A 379 10.29 -1.38 13.07
C PRO A 379 10.57 -0.17 12.17
N PHE A 380 9.98 0.96 12.55
CA PHE A 380 10.17 2.26 11.91
C PHE A 380 9.76 2.33 10.43
N GLU A 381 8.83 1.48 10.00
CA GLU A 381 8.32 1.42 8.62
C GLU A 381 7.78 2.77 8.13
N HIS A 382 7.20 3.57 9.02
CA HIS A 382 6.66 4.91 8.72
C HIS A 382 7.69 6.05 8.81
N TYR A 383 8.90 5.79 9.29
CA TYR A 383 9.94 6.81 9.49
C TYR A 383 11.04 6.75 8.44
N PHE A 384 11.36 5.55 7.95
CA PHE A 384 12.34 5.33 6.88
C PHE A 384 11.63 4.62 5.72
N TYR A 385 11.19 5.39 4.73
CA TYR A 385 10.62 4.88 3.49
C TYR A 385 11.64 4.02 2.73
N LEU A 386 11.14 3.14 1.87
CA LEU A 386 11.89 2.12 1.10
C LEU A 386 12.79 2.69 -0.02
N GLU A 387 13.34 3.89 0.13
CA GLU A 387 14.39 4.40 -0.74
C GLU A 387 15.75 3.97 -0.18
N GLU A 388 16.64 3.45 -1.05
CA GLU A 388 17.96 2.92 -0.65
C GLU A 388 18.83 3.91 0.15
N GLU A 389 18.56 5.22 0.05
CA GLU A 389 19.25 6.25 0.82
C GLU A 389 18.73 6.36 2.27
N GLN A 390 17.43 6.15 2.49
CA GLN A 390 16.81 6.18 3.81
C GLN A 390 17.15 4.94 4.64
N GLU A 391 17.23 3.77 4.01
CA GLU A 391 17.59 2.52 4.69
C GLU A 391 19.00 2.58 5.29
N LYS A 392 19.93 3.32 4.66
CA LYS A 392 21.30 3.53 5.17
C LYS A 392 21.34 4.38 6.45
N LEU A 393 20.30 5.18 6.70
CA LEU A 393 20.21 6.00 7.91
C LEU A 393 19.77 5.18 9.13
N LYS A 394 19.18 4.00 8.93
CA LYS A 394 18.71 3.11 10.01
C LYS A 394 19.78 2.09 10.41
N LYS A 395 20.03 1.94 11.71
CA LYS A 395 20.95 0.92 12.24
C LYS A 395 20.44 -0.47 11.86
N ALA A 396 21.38 -1.38 11.59
CA ALA A 396 21.05 -2.79 11.46
C ALA A 396 20.38 -3.27 12.77
N ASP A 397 19.21 -3.89 12.64
CA ASP A 397 18.37 -4.36 13.75
C ASP A 397 17.82 -3.28 14.69
N ALA A 398 17.75 -2.02 14.25
CA ALA A 398 16.99 -1.00 14.99
C ALA A 398 15.56 -1.48 15.24
N GLY A 399 15.08 -1.30 16.47
CA GLY A 399 13.76 -1.76 16.90
C GLY A 399 13.70 -3.16 17.49
N PHE A 400 14.77 -3.95 17.38
CA PHE A 400 14.80 -5.29 17.97
C PHE A 400 15.50 -5.30 19.33
N MET A 401 14.90 -6.01 20.28
CA MET A 401 15.40 -6.30 21.62
C MET A 401 15.98 -7.70 21.70
N ARG A 402 17.03 -7.88 22.50
CA ARG A 402 17.78 -9.13 22.71
C ARG A 402 17.91 -9.54 24.18
N GLY A 403 17.64 -8.62 25.12
CA GLY A 403 17.69 -8.93 26.54
C GLY A 403 16.68 -10.00 26.92
N GLU A 404 17.11 -10.95 27.77
CA GLU A 404 16.25 -12.05 28.24
C GLU A 404 14.97 -11.52 28.93
N ASN A 405 15.11 -10.51 29.80
CA ASN A 405 13.98 -9.84 30.44
C ASN A 405 13.03 -9.18 29.43
N SER A 406 13.57 -8.55 28.39
CA SER A 406 12.75 -7.91 27.35
C SER A 406 11.99 -8.93 26.51
N ILE A 407 12.62 -10.07 26.21
CA ILE A 407 11.97 -11.18 25.50
C ILE A 407 10.84 -11.78 26.35
N GLU A 408 11.08 -12.02 27.63
CA GLU A 408 10.05 -12.52 28.56
C GLU A 408 8.87 -11.54 28.65
N GLN A 409 9.13 -10.24 28.85
CA GLN A 409 8.08 -9.22 28.88
C GLN A 409 7.25 -9.17 27.59
N VAL A 410 7.87 -9.31 26.41
CA VAL A 410 7.11 -9.36 25.15
C VAL A 410 6.29 -10.65 25.03
N ARG A 411 6.78 -11.78 25.53
CA ARG A 411 6.01 -13.03 25.58
C ARG A 411 4.80 -12.90 26.50
N ASP A 412 4.97 -12.28 27.67
CA ASP A 412 3.87 -12.02 28.61
C ASP A 412 2.81 -11.08 28.01
N VAL A 413 3.23 -10.05 27.27
CA VAL A 413 2.31 -9.21 26.49
C VAL A 413 1.61 -10.05 25.42
N HIS A 414 2.35 -10.87 24.67
CA HIS A 414 1.79 -11.72 23.61
C HIS A 414 0.73 -12.70 24.14
N GLU A 415 0.94 -13.32 25.30
CA GLU A 415 -0.06 -14.17 25.97
C GLU A 415 -1.33 -13.38 26.29
N GLN A 416 -1.20 -12.19 26.89
CA GLN A 416 -2.35 -11.32 27.15
C GLN A 416 -3.10 -10.91 25.87
N LEU A 417 -2.37 -10.63 24.78
CA LEU A 417 -2.98 -10.28 23.50
C LEU A 417 -3.78 -11.43 22.88
N ILE A 418 -3.38 -12.68 23.09
CA ILE A 418 -4.15 -13.86 22.63
C ILE A 418 -5.52 -13.89 23.31
N ASP A 419 -5.57 -13.59 24.62
CA ASP A 419 -6.79 -13.61 25.42
C ASP A 419 -7.73 -12.44 25.13
N LEU A 420 -7.18 -11.25 24.87
CA LEU A 420 -7.96 -10.05 24.48
C LEU A 420 -8.64 -10.23 23.11
N GLY A 421 -8.04 -11.05 22.24
CA GLY A 421 -8.58 -11.36 20.91
C GLY A 421 -8.46 -10.20 19.92
N ASN A 422 -9.00 -10.40 18.71
CA ASN A 422 -9.03 -9.39 17.67
C ASN A 422 -10.39 -8.68 17.63
N GLY A 423 -10.38 -7.36 17.70
CA GLY A 423 -11.55 -6.53 17.41
C GLY A 423 -12.07 -6.69 15.98
N ILE A 424 -13.38 -6.53 15.79
CA ILE A 424 -14.01 -6.54 14.45
C ILE A 424 -13.94 -5.15 13.79
N THR A 425 -13.88 -4.07 14.58
CA THR A 425 -13.85 -2.68 14.10
C THR A 425 -12.43 -2.12 14.11
N MET A 426 -12.00 -1.50 13.00
CA MET A 426 -10.69 -0.84 12.92
C MET A 426 -10.66 0.55 13.54
N TYR A 427 -11.81 1.16 13.84
CA TYR A 427 -11.88 2.56 14.30
C TYR A 427 -11.46 2.74 15.77
N ASP A 428 -11.74 1.75 16.63
CA ASP A 428 -11.49 1.86 18.09
C ASP A 428 -10.31 1.00 18.57
N HIS A 429 -9.60 0.33 17.65
CA HIS A 429 -8.56 -0.64 17.99
C HIS A 429 -7.19 -0.16 17.48
N TYR A 430 -6.20 -0.24 18.36
CA TYR A 430 -4.80 0.06 18.05
C TYR A 430 -4.12 -1.20 17.47
N PRO A 431 -3.43 -1.10 16.33
CA PRO A 431 -2.70 -2.23 15.77
C PRO A 431 -1.46 -2.53 16.63
N VAL A 432 -1.23 -3.82 16.91
CA VAL A 432 -0.04 -4.27 17.63
C VAL A 432 0.57 -5.43 16.87
N SER A 433 1.81 -5.28 16.45
CA SER A 433 2.58 -6.29 15.73
C SER A 433 3.72 -6.80 16.60
N ILE A 434 3.93 -8.11 16.61
CA ILE A 434 5.05 -8.77 17.28
C ILE A 434 5.83 -9.57 16.24
N THR A 435 7.13 -9.37 16.18
CA THR A 435 8.03 -10.14 15.30
C THR A 435 9.14 -10.80 16.13
N TYR A 436 9.16 -12.13 16.11
CA TYR A 436 10.26 -12.93 16.64
C TYR A 436 11.20 -13.34 15.50
N VAL A 437 12.50 -13.16 15.71
CA VAL A 437 13.55 -13.75 14.86
C VAL A 437 14.22 -14.84 15.67
N LEU A 438 14.14 -16.08 15.17
CA LEU A 438 14.69 -17.25 15.84
C LEU A 438 16.17 -17.45 15.46
N LYS A 439 16.89 -18.20 16.29
CA LYS A 439 18.33 -18.50 16.10
C LYS A 439 18.65 -19.25 14.80
N ASP A 440 17.66 -19.90 14.19
CA ASP A 440 17.80 -20.56 12.88
C ASP A 440 17.59 -19.61 11.69
N GLY A 441 17.27 -18.34 11.95
CA GLY A 441 16.99 -17.29 10.97
C GLY A 441 15.54 -17.22 10.51
N SER A 442 14.66 -18.10 10.99
CA SER A 442 13.22 -18.01 10.70
C SER A 442 12.55 -16.86 11.44
N ARG A 443 11.42 -16.36 10.90
CA ARG A 443 10.66 -15.24 11.46
C ARG A 443 9.24 -15.68 11.78
N VAL A 444 8.76 -15.30 12.96
CA VAL A 444 7.38 -15.51 13.40
C VAL A 444 6.75 -14.15 13.64
N GLN A 445 5.75 -13.78 12.85
CA GLN A 445 5.04 -12.51 12.95
C GLN A 445 3.62 -12.70 13.45
N ARG A 446 3.16 -11.79 14.31
CA ARG A 446 1.82 -11.75 14.87
C ARG A 446 1.28 -10.35 14.81
N GLN A 447 -0.02 -10.21 14.58
CA GLN A 447 -0.67 -8.92 14.55
C GLN A 447 -2.05 -8.98 15.20
N TYR A 448 -2.29 -8.02 16.10
CA TYR A 448 -3.49 -7.88 16.89
C TYR A 448 -4.10 -6.50 16.67
N ALA A 449 -5.40 -6.38 16.95
CA ALA A 449 -6.12 -5.12 17.00
C ALA A 449 -6.83 -5.06 18.34
N VAL A 450 -6.35 -4.19 19.23
CA VAL A 450 -6.65 -4.21 20.67
C VAL A 450 -7.19 -2.84 21.10
N GLN A 451 -8.13 -2.80 22.04
CA GLN A 451 -8.55 -1.53 22.60
C GLN A 451 -7.38 -0.84 23.31
N LYS A 452 -7.30 0.49 23.17
CA LYS A 452 -6.16 1.28 23.67
C LYS A 452 -5.92 1.08 25.17
N ASP A 453 -6.96 1.15 25.99
CA ASP A 453 -6.84 1.03 27.46
C ASP A 453 -6.33 -0.34 27.91
N GLU A 454 -6.75 -1.40 27.22
CA GLU A 454 -6.29 -2.76 27.50
C GLU A 454 -4.82 -2.92 27.10
N LEU A 455 -4.42 -2.29 25.99
CA LEU A 455 -3.04 -2.29 25.53
C LEU A 455 -2.09 -1.53 26.46
N VAL A 456 -2.51 -0.36 26.97
CA VAL A 456 -1.75 0.44 27.95
C VAL A 456 -1.47 -0.39 29.22
N LYS A 457 -2.47 -1.15 29.68
CA LYS A 457 -2.36 -2.06 30.83
C LYS A 457 -1.44 -3.24 30.52
N ALA A 458 -1.63 -3.91 29.39
CA ALA A 458 -0.84 -5.08 29.01
C ALA A 458 0.65 -4.75 28.86
N THR A 459 0.97 -3.56 28.34
CA THR A 459 2.36 -3.12 28.06
C THR A 459 3.04 -2.37 29.20
N GLY A 460 2.37 -2.16 30.34
CA GLY A 460 2.87 -1.28 31.41
C GLY A 460 4.28 -1.60 31.91
N GLU A 461 4.62 -2.88 32.12
CA GLU A 461 5.97 -3.28 32.56
C GLU A 461 7.01 -3.22 31.44
N LEU A 462 6.60 -3.48 30.19
CA LEU A 462 7.46 -3.37 29.01
C LEU A 462 7.84 -1.90 28.75
N ARG A 463 6.91 -0.96 28.90
CA ARG A 463 7.14 0.48 28.68
C ARG A 463 8.19 1.08 29.63
N LYS A 464 8.42 0.48 30.79
CA LYS A 464 9.47 0.87 31.75
C LYS A 464 10.85 0.27 31.43
N ASN A 465 10.93 -0.67 30.49
CA ASN A 465 12.18 -1.33 30.14
C ASN A 465 13.05 -0.43 29.25
N VAL A 466 14.27 -0.12 29.73
CA VAL A 466 15.24 0.73 29.04
C VAL A 466 15.60 0.21 27.63
N GLU A 467 15.63 -1.10 27.43
CA GLU A 467 15.88 -1.67 26.09
C GLU A 467 14.72 -1.41 25.14
N PHE A 468 13.47 -1.51 25.63
CA PHE A 468 12.28 -1.20 24.85
C PHE A 468 12.15 0.29 24.54
N ILE A 469 12.45 1.17 25.49
CA ILE A 469 12.49 2.63 25.29
C ILE A 469 13.45 2.98 24.15
N ARG A 470 14.65 2.38 24.12
CA ARG A 470 15.61 2.57 23.02
C ARG A 470 15.13 1.97 21.70
N ALA A 471 14.51 0.79 21.76
CA ALA A 471 14.06 0.08 20.57
C ALA A 471 12.85 0.76 19.90
N SER A 472 11.93 1.35 20.67
CA SER A 472 10.72 1.97 20.15
C SER A 472 10.90 3.40 19.64
N ASN A 473 11.97 4.09 20.02
CA ASN A 473 12.18 5.49 19.65
C ASN A 473 13.15 5.66 18.47
N VAL A 474 12.71 6.40 17.44
CA VAL A 474 13.42 6.60 16.16
C VAL A 474 14.77 7.30 16.32
N LEU A 475 14.94 8.13 17.36
CA LEU A 475 16.20 8.85 17.62
C LEU A 475 17.38 7.87 17.81
N PHE A 476 17.15 6.75 18.48
CA PHE A 476 18.18 5.73 18.70
C PHE A 476 18.42 4.84 17.48
N ALA A 477 17.49 4.83 16.51
CA ALA A 477 17.59 4.07 15.27
C ALA A 477 18.57 4.68 14.26
N ILE A 478 18.92 5.96 14.40
CA ILE A 478 19.82 6.67 13.49
C ILE A 478 21.25 6.09 13.56
N THR A 479 21.81 5.68 12.42
CA THR A 479 23.14 5.05 12.31
C THR A 479 24.28 6.00 12.65
N ASN A 480 24.29 7.18 12.02
CA ASN A 480 25.36 8.15 12.18
C ASN A 480 24.78 9.55 12.46
N PRO A 481 24.63 9.92 13.75
CA PRO A 481 24.14 11.24 14.13
C PRO A 481 25.00 12.41 13.60
N ALA A 482 26.28 12.17 13.27
CA ALA A 482 27.15 13.21 12.74
C ALA A 482 26.79 13.67 11.31
N ASP A 483 25.92 12.91 10.62
CA ASP A 483 25.44 13.19 9.26
C ASP A 483 24.20 14.11 9.24
N ILE A 484 23.68 14.50 10.40
CA ILE A 484 22.61 15.50 10.51
C ILE A 484 23.14 16.83 9.96
N THR A 485 22.47 17.35 8.93
CA THR A 485 22.85 18.61 8.25
C THR A 485 22.34 19.83 9.00
N TYR A 486 21.06 19.78 9.40
CA TYR A 486 20.42 20.84 10.16
C TYR A 486 19.25 20.25 10.98
N LEU A 487 18.83 21.00 11.98
CA LEU A 487 17.71 20.71 12.85
C LEU A 487 16.70 21.86 12.76
N THR A 488 15.42 21.49 12.69
CA THR A 488 14.31 22.44 12.67
C THR A 488 13.31 22.06 13.74
N GLY A 489 12.89 23.03 14.56
CA GLY A 489 11.77 22.83 15.46
C GLY A 489 10.45 23.27 14.83
N TYR A 490 9.39 22.54 15.14
CA TYR A 490 8.03 22.87 14.76
C TYR A 490 7.21 22.97 16.03
N ASP A 491 6.69 24.17 16.27
CA ASP A 491 5.73 24.36 17.34
C ASP A 491 4.44 23.64 16.94
N GLY A 492 4.14 22.55 17.64
CA GLY A 492 3.04 21.64 17.31
C GLY A 492 1.67 22.31 17.45
N ASN A 493 1.63 23.44 18.15
CA ASN A 493 0.41 24.09 18.56
C ASN A 493 0.10 25.36 17.74
N GLY A 494 1.11 25.91 17.05
CA GLY A 494 0.96 27.04 16.14
C GLY A 494 1.17 26.70 14.66
N GLY A 495 1.49 25.45 14.33
CA GLY A 495 1.92 25.03 12.98
C GLY A 495 3.10 25.85 12.45
N THR A 496 3.85 26.49 13.36
CA THR A 496 4.85 27.49 13.01
C THR A 496 6.22 26.83 13.03
N GLN A 497 6.86 26.84 11.86
CA GLN A 497 8.25 26.41 11.71
C GLN A 497 9.17 27.43 12.40
N LEU A 498 10.01 26.96 13.33
CA LEU A 498 11.09 27.76 13.91
C LEU A 498 12.23 27.91 12.89
N GLY A 499 13.23 28.74 13.21
CA GLY A 499 14.44 28.82 12.40
C GLY A 499 15.24 27.52 12.44
N ASN A 500 16.08 27.30 11.42
CA ASN A 500 16.93 26.11 11.35
C ASN A 500 18.27 26.38 12.04
N THR A 501 18.78 25.42 12.80
CA THR A 501 20.18 25.42 13.27
C THR A 501 20.98 24.35 12.53
N ALA A 502 22.17 24.72 12.04
CA ALA A 502 23.12 23.81 11.40
C ALA A 502 24.44 23.72 12.19
N ASP A 503 24.49 24.32 13.38
CA ASP A 503 25.65 24.24 14.27
C ASP A 503 25.71 22.85 14.92
N LYS A 504 26.87 22.19 14.83
CA LYS A 504 27.04 20.82 15.31
C LYS A 504 27.02 20.73 16.84
N GLU A 505 27.47 21.76 17.54
CA GLU A 505 27.43 21.81 19.01
C GLU A 505 25.99 21.94 19.50
N ASP A 506 25.20 22.80 18.83
CA ASP A 506 23.79 22.98 19.18
C ASP A 506 22.95 21.74 18.90
N ILE A 507 23.13 21.10 17.74
CA ILE A 507 22.45 19.84 17.39
C ILE A 507 22.77 18.75 18.42
N GLU A 508 24.05 18.63 18.81
CA GLU A 508 24.48 17.59 19.76
C GLU A 508 23.95 17.84 21.17
N ALA A 509 23.88 19.11 21.61
CA ALA A 509 23.32 19.48 22.91
C ALA A 509 21.83 19.14 23.00
N ILE A 510 21.04 19.52 21.98
CA ILE A 510 19.59 19.22 21.91
C ILE A 510 19.38 17.71 21.84
N ARG A 511 20.12 17.00 20.98
CA ARG A 511 20.05 15.54 20.85
C ARG A 511 20.37 14.83 22.17
N SER A 512 21.40 15.26 22.88
CA SER A 512 21.80 14.66 24.16
C SER A 512 20.76 14.91 25.25
N ALA A 513 20.13 16.10 25.26
CA ALA A 513 19.03 16.40 26.17
C ALA A 513 17.83 15.48 25.91
N LEU A 514 17.43 15.32 24.64
CA LEU A 514 16.36 14.40 24.22
C LEU A 514 16.65 12.96 24.63
N GLU A 515 17.85 12.45 24.32
CA GLU A 515 18.22 11.07 24.66
C GLU A 515 18.13 10.81 26.15
N LYS A 516 18.54 11.77 26.98
CA LYS A 516 18.48 11.64 28.43
C LYS A 516 17.03 11.63 28.92
N GLU A 517 16.20 12.52 28.40
CA GLU A 517 14.78 12.66 28.79
C GLU A 517 13.98 11.42 28.42
N ILE A 518 14.14 10.95 27.18
CA ILE A 518 13.49 9.72 26.68
C ILE A 518 13.87 8.51 27.53
N LEU A 519 15.11 8.42 28.02
CA LEU A 519 15.56 7.31 28.85
C LEU A 519 15.10 7.39 30.31
N SER A 520 14.62 8.55 30.77
CA SER A 520 14.08 8.72 32.12
C SER A 520 12.56 8.57 32.20
N SER A 521 11.86 8.61 31.08
CA SER A 521 10.40 8.43 30.98
C SER A 521 10.02 7.00 30.57
N GLU A 522 8.72 6.68 30.65
CA GLU A 522 8.19 5.46 30.04
C GLU A 522 8.13 5.61 28.52
N ALA A 523 8.22 4.49 27.80
CA ALA A 523 8.14 4.51 26.33
C ALA A 523 6.81 5.13 25.86
N GLU A 524 6.91 6.07 24.91
CA GLU A 524 5.73 6.72 24.31
C GLU A 524 4.87 5.74 23.49
N LEU A 525 5.51 4.73 22.88
CA LEU A 525 4.81 3.70 22.13
C LEU A 525 3.90 2.88 23.06
N PHE A 526 2.62 2.77 22.68
CA PHE A 526 1.54 2.19 23.49
C PHE A 526 1.16 2.96 24.75
N ASN A 527 1.67 4.18 24.92
CA ASN A 527 1.24 5.08 26.00
C ASN A 527 0.14 6.02 25.52
N HIS A 528 -0.77 6.39 26.41
CA HIS A 528 -1.81 7.39 26.15
C HIS A 528 -1.48 8.64 26.95
N ARG A 529 -0.61 9.50 26.40
CA ARG A 529 -0.33 10.81 26.95
C ARG A 529 -1.31 11.81 26.35
N TYR A 530 -2.34 12.20 27.11
CA TYR A 530 -3.29 13.22 26.69
C TYR A 530 -2.55 14.55 26.51
N GLY A 531 -2.46 15.04 25.25
CA GLY A 531 -2.13 16.43 24.91
C GLY A 531 -0.87 17.04 25.54
N THR A 532 0.11 16.24 25.95
CA THR A 532 1.39 16.71 26.49
C THR A 532 2.39 17.11 25.41
N SER A 533 2.08 16.96 24.12
CA SER A 533 3.01 17.33 23.04
C SER A 533 3.12 18.85 22.92
N ALA A 534 4.33 19.36 23.13
CA ALA A 534 4.70 20.76 22.94
C ALA A 534 5.04 21.06 21.46
N GLY A 535 5.46 20.04 20.71
CA GLY A 535 5.80 20.14 19.30
C GLY A 535 6.70 19.01 18.83
N SER A 536 7.46 19.24 17.77
CA SER A 536 8.39 18.24 17.24
C SER A 536 9.69 18.87 16.74
N LEU A 537 10.73 18.05 16.69
CA LEU A 537 12.04 18.38 16.13
C LEU A 537 12.30 17.50 14.91
N GLU A 538 12.59 18.12 13.78
CA GLU A 538 13.00 17.43 12.55
C GLU A 538 14.52 17.47 12.40
N PHE A 539 15.12 16.28 12.35
CA PHE A 539 16.53 16.07 12.04
C PHE A 539 16.67 15.81 10.54
N ALA A 540 17.29 16.74 9.81
CA ALA A 540 17.43 16.66 8.37
C ALA A 540 18.79 16.10 7.93
N PHE A 541 18.78 15.18 6.97
CA PHE A 541 19.96 14.54 6.38
C PHE A 541 20.10 14.90 4.90
N GLY A 542 21.28 15.36 4.46
CA GLY A 542 21.53 15.77 3.06
C GLY A 542 21.30 17.28 2.78
N LYS A 543 21.36 17.70 1.52
CA LYS A 543 21.12 19.10 1.08
C LYS A 543 19.63 19.34 0.77
N GLN A 544 19.18 20.61 0.82
CA GLN A 544 17.79 21.10 0.66
C GLN A 544 16.87 20.13 -0.11
N HIS A 545 15.82 19.62 0.57
CA HIS A 545 14.95 18.45 0.27
C HIS A 545 15.48 17.08 0.73
N GLY A 546 16.29 17.08 1.80
CA GLY A 546 16.81 15.87 2.43
C GLY A 546 15.79 15.09 3.25
N ILE A 547 16.14 13.86 3.60
CA ILE A 547 15.35 12.95 4.45
C ILE A 547 15.25 13.57 5.84
N THR A 548 14.06 13.66 6.42
CA THR A 548 13.85 14.17 7.78
C THR A 548 13.38 13.05 8.71
N VAL A 549 13.88 13.06 9.95
CA VAL A 549 13.38 12.23 11.04
C VAL A 549 12.76 13.15 12.07
N SER A 550 11.47 12.97 12.34
CA SER A 550 10.74 13.78 13.32
C SER A 550 10.65 13.07 14.68
N VAL A 551 10.90 13.82 15.75
CA VAL A 551 10.81 13.35 17.14
C VAL A 551 9.91 14.32 17.91
N ASN A 552 8.95 13.78 18.66
CA ASN A 552 8.05 14.58 19.49
C ASN A 552 8.81 15.18 20.69
N VAL A 553 8.36 16.35 21.14
CA VAL A 553 8.81 17.01 22.36
C VAL A 553 7.57 17.29 23.21
N ASN A 554 7.62 16.90 24.47
CA ASN A 554 6.52 17.09 25.40
C ASN A 554 6.74 18.32 26.30
N PHE A 555 5.67 18.81 26.93
CA PHE A 555 5.75 19.96 27.83
C PHE A 555 6.48 19.64 29.15
N ASP A 556 6.58 18.37 29.55
CA ASP A 556 7.35 17.91 30.72
C ASP A 556 8.86 17.80 30.45
N ASP A 557 9.31 17.94 29.20
CA ASP A 557 10.72 17.79 28.80
C ASP A 557 11.55 19.06 29.12
N ALA A 558 11.69 19.41 30.41
CA ALA A 558 12.26 20.68 30.87
C ALA A 558 13.65 20.99 30.29
N ALA A 559 14.53 19.99 30.23
CA ALA A 559 15.87 20.14 29.68
C ALA A 559 15.84 20.42 28.17
N VAL A 560 14.98 19.71 27.43
CA VAL A 560 14.84 19.85 25.97
C VAL A 560 14.26 21.21 25.62
N LEU A 561 13.21 21.64 26.30
CA LEU A 561 12.58 22.95 26.11
C LEU A 561 13.57 24.10 26.31
N LYS A 562 14.45 23.98 27.31
CA LYS A 562 15.51 24.95 27.55
C LYS A 562 16.50 25.01 26.39
N GLU A 563 17.02 23.87 25.94
CA GLU A 563 17.99 23.83 24.84
C GLU A 563 17.37 24.34 23.53
N ILE A 564 16.10 24.03 23.24
CA ILE A 564 15.35 24.57 22.09
C ILE A 564 15.29 26.10 22.15
N ARG A 565 14.87 26.66 23.29
CA ARG A 565 14.69 28.10 23.48
C ARG A 565 16.00 28.89 23.39
N GLU A 566 17.12 28.29 23.79
CA GLU A 566 18.43 28.95 23.79
C GLU A 566 19.16 28.84 22.44
N ARG A 567 18.97 27.74 21.70
CA ARG A 567 19.84 27.39 20.55
C ARG A 567 19.16 27.41 19.19
N ILE A 568 17.83 27.26 19.14
CA ILE A 568 17.10 27.32 17.86
C ILE A 568 16.70 28.79 17.61
N PRO A 569 16.99 29.37 16.44
CA PRO A 569 16.53 30.72 16.13
C PRO A 569 15.00 30.82 16.16
N GLY A 570 14.45 31.71 16.98
CA GLY A 570 13.00 31.81 17.20
C GLY A 570 12.45 30.81 18.24
N GLY A 571 13.32 30.01 18.86
CA GLY A 571 12.97 29.00 19.87
C GLY A 571 12.34 29.58 21.13
N GLU A 572 12.57 30.86 21.44
CA GLU A 572 11.91 31.56 22.57
C GLU A 572 10.38 31.56 22.49
N ARG A 573 9.84 31.31 21.29
CA ARG A 573 8.40 31.20 21.02
C ARG A 573 7.87 29.78 21.19
N PHE A 574 8.74 28.76 21.22
CA PHE A 574 8.33 27.36 21.27
C PHE A 574 7.59 27.06 22.58
N ALA A 575 6.34 26.62 22.45
CA ALA A 575 5.49 26.24 23.58
C ALA A 575 5.45 27.34 24.68
N SER A 576 5.31 28.60 24.24
CA SER A 576 5.38 29.78 25.12
C SER A 576 3.99 30.38 25.39
N ALA A 577 3.75 30.80 26.63
CA ALA A 577 2.55 31.54 27.04
C ALA A 577 2.29 32.80 26.19
N ASP A 578 3.33 33.36 25.56
CA ASP A 578 3.19 34.53 24.69
C ASP A 578 2.33 34.26 23.44
N ASN A 579 2.30 33.00 23.00
CA ASN A 579 1.58 32.55 21.81
C ASN A 579 0.17 32.00 22.12
N VAL A 580 -0.27 32.05 23.38
CA VAL A 580 -1.60 31.59 23.80
C VAL A 580 -2.65 32.66 23.50
N ALA A 581 -3.73 32.26 22.83
CA ALA A 581 -4.91 33.06 22.54
C ALA A 581 -5.95 32.97 23.65
N LYS A 582 -6.28 31.77 24.12
CA LYS A 582 -7.17 31.51 25.27
C LYS A 582 -6.61 30.38 26.13
N ALA A 583 -6.90 30.41 27.42
CA ALA A 583 -6.50 29.37 28.36
C ALA A 583 -7.65 29.05 29.31
N PHE A 584 -7.87 27.77 29.58
CA PHE A 584 -8.90 27.28 30.48
C PHE A 584 -8.32 26.22 31.41
N ILE A 585 -8.70 26.22 32.69
CA ILE A 585 -8.57 25.06 33.56
C ILE A 585 -9.86 24.28 33.47
N VAL A 586 -9.79 23.01 33.11
CA VAL A 586 -10.94 22.10 33.05
C VAL A 586 -10.75 20.98 34.07
N THR A 587 -11.82 20.60 34.77
CA THR A 587 -11.80 19.49 35.71
C THR A 587 -12.59 18.30 35.15
N ALA A 588 -11.92 17.16 34.98
CA ALA A 588 -12.51 15.91 34.50
C ALA A 588 -12.07 14.77 35.43
N ASN A 589 -12.96 14.35 36.34
CA ASN A 589 -12.66 13.38 37.41
C ASN A 589 -12.98 11.92 37.05
N THR A 590 -13.59 11.70 35.87
CA THR A 590 -13.94 10.36 35.39
C THR A 590 -13.43 10.18 33.96
N GLU A 591 -13.14 8.94 33.55
CA GLU A 591 -12.73 8.64 32.18
C GLU A 591 -13.79 9.07 31.16
N GLU A 592 -15.08 8.93 31.49
CA GLU A 592 -16.17 9.45 30.65
C GLU A 592 -16.06 10.98 30.44
N GLN A 593 -15.70 11.74 31.48
CA GLN A 593 -15.48 13.18 31.39
C GLN A 593 -14.20 13.51 30.59
N LYS A 594 -13.15 12.70 30.69
CA LYS A 594 -11.93 12.88 29.88
C LYS A 594 -12.23 12.64 28.39
N THR A 595 -12.98 11.60 28.05
CA THR A 595 -13.46 11.36 26.68
C THR A 595 -14.37 12.48 26.19
N GLU A 596 -15.25 13.00 27.04
CA GLU A 596 -16.13 14.12 26.68
C GLU A 596 -15.33 15.42 26.41
N LEU A 597 -14.25 15.66 27.15
CA LEU A 597 -13.30 16.74 26.88
C LEU A 597 -12.59 16.54 25.53
N GLU A 598 -12.15 15.32 25.22
CA GLU A 598 -11.53 14.99 23.94
C GLU A 598 -12.50 15.21 22.78
N ASP A 599 -13.70 14.63 22.85
CA ASP A 599 -14.72 14.76 21.80
C ASP A 599 -15.06 16.24 21.56
N PHE A 600 -15.12 17.05 22.62
CA PHE A 600 -15.34 18.48 22.52
C PHE A 600 -14.18 19.20 21.81
N VAL A 601 -12.92 18.93 22.20
CA VAL A 601 -11.74 19.57 21.61
C VAL A 601 -11.55 19.15 20.14
N TRP A 602 -11.89 17.90 19.81
CA TRP A 602 -11.71 17.30 18.48
C TRP A 602 -12.97 17.30 17.60
N THR A 603 -13.99 18.11 17.94
CA THR A 603 -15.24 18.21 17.17
C THR A 603 -14.97 18.72 15.74
N GLU A 604 -15.57 18.07 14.73
CA GLU A 604 -15.43 18.43 13.31
C GLU A 604 -16.13 19.76 12.92
N SER A 605 -15.64 20.90 13.40
CA SER A 605 -16.13 22.24 13.01
C SER A 605 -15.04 23.12 12.39
N GLU A 606 -15.35 23.83 11.31
CA GLU A 606 -14.42 24.78 10.66
C GLU A 606 -14.14 26.03 11.53
N GLU A 607 -15.00 26.31 12.51
CA GLU A 607 -14.91 27.48 13.41
C GLU A 607 -14.20 27.16 14.75
N GLY A 608 -13.81 25.90 14.98
CA GLY A 608 -13.31 25.42 16.27
C GLY A 608 -14.42 25.20 17.30
N PRO A 609 -14.10 24.65 18.49
CA PRO A 609 -15.11 24.40 19.53
C PRO A 609 -15.62 25.70 20.14
N ASP A 610 -16.96 25.82 20.31
CA ASP A 610 -17.54 26.91 21.11
C ASP A 610 -17.35 26.57 22.59
N TRP A 611 -16.38 27.22 23.23
CA TRP A 611 -16.05 27.07 24.65
C TRP A 611 -17.24 27.23 25.61
N ARG A 612 -18.35 27.85 25.17
CA ARG A 612 -19.59 27.96 25.98
C ARG A 612 -20.36 26.64 26.08
N ASP A 613 -20.16 25.75 25.13
CA ASP A 613 -20.82 24.45 25.04
C ASP A 613 -19.98 23.33 25.67
N LEU A 614 -18.84 23.65 26.30
CA LEU A 614 -18.02 22.68 27.02
C LEU A 614 -18.85 22.04 28.16
N PRO A 615 -19.07 20.72 28.14
CA PRO A 615 -19.96 20.04 29.10
C PRO A 615 -19.32 19.81 30.48
N LEU A 616 -18.17 20.41 30.75
CA LEU A 616 -17.37 20.20 31.95
C LEU A 616 -17.15 21.49 32.75
N PRO A 617 -16.90 21.42 34.07
CA PRO A 617 -16.50 22.59 34.85
C PRO A 617 -15.20 23.19 34.31
N PHE A 618 -15.20 24.49 34.01
CA PHE A 618 -14.02 25.19 33.53
C PHE A 618 -13.87 26.61 34.11
N GLU A 619 -12.62 27.08 34.14
CA GLU A 619 -12.22 28.44 34.54
C GLU A 619 -11.33 29.06 33.46
N GLU A 620 -11.70 30.22 32.93
CA GLU A 620 -10.90 30.94 31.94
C GLU A 620 -9.77 31.74 32.62
N ILE A 621 -8.52 31.47 32.25
CA ILE A 621 -7.34 32.19 32.75
C ILE A 621 -6.99 33.32 31.78
N LYS A 622 -6.94 34.55 32.30
CA LYS A 622 -6.59 35.75 31.52
C LYS A 622 -5.21 36.30 31.84
N ASP A 623 -4.63 35.92 32.96
CA ASP A 623 -3.30 36.37 33.36
C ASP A 623 -2.23 35.53 32.65
N LYS A 624 -1.36 36.19 31.87
CA LYS A 624 -0.27 35.54 31.15
C LYS A 624 0.80 35.00 32.08
N GLU A 625 1.04 35.64 33.22
CA GLU A 625 2.01 35.15 34.20
C GLU A 625 1.51 33.86 34.88
N GLU A 626 0.19 33.74 35.07
CA GLU A 626 -0.44 32.52 35.56
C GLU A 626 -0.34 31.38 34.54
N ILE A 627 -0.63 31.65 33.25
CA ILE A 627 -0.45 30.67 32.16
C ILE A 627 1.00 30.20 32.08
N LYS A 628 1.96 31.12 32.24
CA LYS A 628 3.39 30.81 32.23
C LYS A 628 3.82 29.92 33.40
N GLN A 629 3.23 30.10 34.59
CA GLN A 629 3.47 29.23 35.74
C GLN A 629 2.85 27.85 35.54
N LEU A 630 1.68 27.76 34.90
CA LEU A 630 1.01 26.48 34.63
C LEU A 630 1.68 25.68 33.50
N LEU A 631 2.40 26.37 32.60
CA LEU A 631 3.26 25.76 31.57
C LEU A 631 4.66 25.39 32.08
N ASP A 632 4.93 25.51 33.39
CA ASP A 632 6.18 25.02 33.96
C ASP A 632 6.21 23.48 33.87
N PRO A 633 7.24 22.88 33.25
CA PRO A 633 7.37 21.43 33.13
C PRO A 633 7.23 20.69 34.47
N ASP A 634 7.69 21.30 35.58
CA ASP A 634 7.61 20.69 36.90
C ASP A 634 6.15 20.55 37.40
N GLY A 635 5.23 21.36 36.88
CA GLY A 635 3.81 21.37 37.21
C GLY A 635 2.95 20.42 36.38
N ILE A 636 3.53 19.72 35.40
CA ILE A 636 2.79 18.85 34.46
C ILE A 636 2.82 17.40 34.95
N ALA A 637 1.70 16.70 34.77
CA ALA A 637 1.52 15.30 35.15
C ALA A 637 1.26 14.42 33.91
N ASP A 638 1.49 13.11 34.04
CA ASP A 638 1.11 12.13 33.01
C ASP A 638 -0.40 11.85 33.02
N ASP A 639 -1.05 11.93 34.18
CA ASP A 639 -2.49 11.77 34.38
C ASP A 639 -2.96 12.69 35.51
N SER A 640 -4.13 13.30 35.35
CA SER A 640 -4.69 14.25 36.31
C SER A 640 -6.21 14.36 36.13
N ASP A 641 -6.89 14.86 37.17
CA ASP A 641 -8.29 15.30 37.09
C ASP A 641 -8.40 16.79 36.68
N ARG A 642 -7.26 17.49 36.59
CA ARG A 642 -7.16 18.92 36.28
C ARG A 642 -6.32 19.14 35.03
N PHE A 643 -6.92 19.75 34.02
CA PHE A 643 -6.31 19.97 32.71
C PHE A 643 -6.20 21.45 32.39
N LEU A 644 -5.07 21.87 31.83
CA LEU A 644 -4.89 23.17 31.19
C LEU A 644 -5.18 23.02 29.69
N VAL A 645 -6.25 23.65 29.24
CA VAL A 645 -6.63 23.68 27.83
C VAL A 645 -6.24 25.02 27.22
N LEU A 646 -5.37 24.99 26.20
CA LEU A 646 -4.80 26.18 25.56
C LEU A 646 -5.25 26.28 24.12
N GLU A 647 -5.74 27.44 23.69
CA GLU A 647 -5.96 27.81 22.28
C GLU A 647 -4.82 28.73 21.83
N TRP A 648 -4.20 28.50 20.66
CA TRP A 648 -2.99 29.20 20.21
C TRP A 648 -3.27 30.27 19.14
N GLN A 649 -2.46 31.35 19.09
CA GLN A 649 -2.75 32.57 18.30
C GLN A 649 -2.58 32.43 16.77
N ASN A 650 -1.82 31.45 16.25
CA ASN A 650 -1.41 31.38 14.82
C ASN A 650 -1.74 30.05 14.12
N SER A 651 -2.51 29.17 14.75
CA SER A 651 -2.92 27.89 14.18
C SER A 651 -4.05 28.06 13.17
N GLY A 652 -3.80 27.75 11.89
CA GLY A 652 -4.86 27.55 10.92
C GLY A 652 -5.51 26.18 11.12
N GLY A 653 -6.79 26.13 11.49
CA GLY A 653 -7.59 24.90 11.63
C GLY A 653 -7.38 24.11 12.93
N TRP A 654 -7.80 22.84 12.89
CA TRP A 654 -7.88 21.77 13.91
C TRP A 654 -6.66 21.53 14.83
N ALA A 655 -5.51 22.15 14.55
CA ALA A 655 -4.26 22.00 15.30
C ALA A 655 -4.03 23.15 16.30
N SER A 656 -5.11 23.75 16.82
CA SER A 656 -5.10 24.99 17.58
C SER A 656 -5.23 24.83 19.09
N ILE A 657 -5.43 23.60 19.59
CA ILE A 657 -5.76 23.34 20.99
C ILE A 657 -4.84 22.28 21.60
N SER A 658 -4.30 22.56 22.79
CA SER A 658 -3.56 21.59 23.61
C SER A 658 -4.32 21.32 24.91
N VAL A 659 -4.32 20.07 25.38
CA VAL A 659 -4.93 19.65 26.65
C VAL A 659 -3.83 19.06 27.53
N ILE A 660 -3.37 19.80 28.53
CA ILE A 660 -2.18 19.49 29.32
C ILE A 660 -2.60 19.05 30.73
N PRO A 661 -2.23 17.86 31.22
CA PRO A 661 -2.56 17.44 32.59
C PRO A 661 -1.68 18.19 33.59
N LEU A 662 -2.28 18.75 34.64
CA LEU A 662 -1.59 19.50 35.68
C LEU A 662 -1.49 18.70 36.97
N LYS A 663 -0.39 18.84 37.71
CA LYS A 663 -0.31 18.37 39.11
C LYS A 663 -1.28 19.16 39.99
N GLU A 664 -1.80 18.52 41.03
CA GLU A 664 -2.74 19.14 42.00
C GLU A 664 -2.20 20.41 42.66
#